data_AF-A0A6P5P2G2-F1
#
_entry.id   AF-A0A6P5P2G2-F1
#
_cell.length_a   1.000
_cell.length_b   1.000
_cell.length_c   1.000
_cell.angle_alpha   90.00
_cell.angle_beta   90.00
_cell.angle_gamma   90.00
#
_symmetry.space_group_name_H-M   'P 1'
#
loop_
_entity.id
_entity.type
_entity.pdbx_description
1 polymer ?
#
loop_
_entity_poly.entity_id
_entity_poly.type
_entity_poly.pdbx_seq_one_letter_code
_entity_poly.pdbx_strand_id
1 'polypeptide(L)'
;MTDRSKTQRTPSASSSRTGLLKEPHSARSQKTPKLKVPEAPERILRRIFGTSHVFYVMTDTTKRRMIGSTVPAKVREYYNQGHQCLLQEDWEMSVLFFSRALHLDPKLVDFYVFRAEAFIQLCDFSSALQNLRRAYSYDPGNNKYLDRLAFVLYLQGQCLYELCDFQEALCVFLQASDLQPQNASFSYRCMACLLALKRYHDCLALITREVKQGRASADVYILRARLYNFFQKAKLCYQDLRSALLLDPLHAQAKGLLQKMVDQAKQSLQDASILAVQGKVHRALKCINCAIENNPLDPNFFFFRGTLRRRLQQFDHAVEDFLKAMDMVTDTQDNLVKQAQRQLLLTYNDFAVHCYNHGAYQEGVLLLNKAIRDEQNEKGLYINRGDCFFQLGNLAFAEADYKQALALSPLDEGANLRMGVLQEKMGFCQQKHRQFQTAEEHFSEAIRHSPQKPQYYLHRAKCRQFLQNILGARLDVATVLLLNPEYPKMAAVMNTLFPSMTVENVLKSQVAELAKLQLSRMIENGPKNIYPQSTVVQRLLERRKAQVLVKLWKQELLGTPEEEVTLYQAPQLAEEKKVKTARRRTSLTDSYVDQTSSGSVFSSLHQRLSDPHLRRRPAGPQMFRAPANCRLPARPHRLPPLTRQVGPEVAFAERAEGAAQRSHVPGGGGSQGQPEQPEDRAPGPVAVPRHRHPVEARFRSEAAHRQNL
;
A
#
# COMPACT_ATOMS: atom_id res chain seq x y z
N MET A 1 31.18 -24.78 -31.40
CA MET A 1 32.48 -24.71 -32.10
C MET A 1 33.55 -24.40 -31.08
N THR A 2 34.43 -25.35 -30.79
CA THR A 2 35.66 -25.19 -29.99
C THR A 2 36.60 -26.30 -30.46
N ASP A 3 37.68 -25.97 -31.16
CA ASP A 3 38.54 -26.95 -31.85
C ASP A 3 40.01 -26.60 -31.65
N ARG A 4 40.84 -27.62 -31.34
CA ARG A 4 42.33 -27.70 -31.36
C ARG A 4 43.11 -26.56 -30.64
N SER A 5 44.20 -26.79 -29.93
CA SER A 5 45.34 -27.72 -30.10
C SER A 5 46.25 -27.57 -28.85
N LYS A 6 47.32 -28.32 -28.51
CA LYS A 6 48.19 -29.45 -29.00
C LYS A 6 48.92 -29.97 -27.72
N THR A 7 49.68 -31.06 -27.59
CA THR A 7 50.24 -32.18 -28.42
C THR A 7 50.37 -33.39 -27.46
N GLN A 8 50.24 -34.67 -27.85
CA GLN A 8 51.25 -35.57 -28.46
C GLN A 8 52.61 -35.64 -27.72
N ARG A 9 53.24 -36.82 -27.47
CA ARG A 9 53.00 -38.24 -27.84
C ARG A 9 53.80 -39.16 -26.85
N THR A 10 53.24 -40.24 -26.27
CA THR A 10 53.30 -41.69 -26.64
C THR A 10 54.71 -42.31 -26.81
N PRO A 11 54.95 -43.62 -26.56
CA PRO A 11 54.03 -44.77 -26.44
C PRO A 11 54.09 -45.44 -25.02
N SER A 12 53.80 -46.72 -24.68
CA SER A 12 53.70 -48.00 -25.44
C SER A 12 52.81 -49.11 -24.79
N ALA A 13 52.57 -50.14 -25.62
CA ALA A 13 52.11 -51.52 -25.39
C ALA A 13 53.02 -52.39 -24.45
N SER A 14 52.66 -53.61 -23.97
CA SER A 14 51.40 -54.42 -24.01
C SER A 14 51.48 -55.70 -23.13
N SER A 15 50.32 -56.37 -22.93
CA SER A 15 50.15 -57.82 -22.61
C SER A 15 50.55 -58.30 -21.19
N SER A 16 50.17 -59.50 -20.69
CA SER A 16 48.91 -60.29 -20.79
C SER A 16 48.88 -61.45 -19.77
N ARG A 17 47.73 -62.14 -19.64
CA ARG A 17 47.53 -63.50 -19.06
C ARG A 17 47.83 -63.77 -17.57
N THR A 18 46.74 -63.84 -16.80
CA THR A 18 46.28 -65.04 -16.05
C THR A 18 47.28 -66.17 -15.70
N GLY A 19 47.39 -66.50 -14.41
CA GLY A 19 47.92 -67.76 -13.86
C GLY A 19 47.16 -68.17 -12.59
N LEU A 20 47.17 -69.45 -12.20
CA LEU A 20 46.22 -70.03 -11.23
C LEU A 20 46.90 -70.80 -10.07
N LEU A 21 46.18 -70.88 -8.94
CA LEU A 21 46.25 -71.92 -7.88
C LEU A 21 47.53 -72.06 -7.02
N LYS A 22 47.47 -71.63 -5.74
CA LYS A 22 47.30 -72.54 -4.56
C LYS A 22 47.31 -71.79 -3.21
N GLU A 23 46.50 -72.27 -2.27
CA GLU A 23 46.57 -72.01 -0.81
C GLU A 23 47.57 -73.01 -0.13
N PRO A 24 47.82 -73.07 1.21
CA PRO A 24 47.12 -72.41 2.34
C PRO A 24 47.97 -71.94 3.57
N HIS A 25 47.25 -71.51 4.61
CA HIS A 25 47.64 -71.39 6.04
C HIS A 25 48.46 -70.16 6.50
N SER A 26 48.68 -70.06 7.82
CA SER A 26 48.46 -68.83 8.58
C SER A 26 49.52 -68.46 9.64
N ALA A 27 49.54 -67.16 9.95
CA ALA A 27 49.93 -66.54 11.23
C ALA A 27 51.43 -66.35 11.57
N ARG A 28 51.85 -65.06 11.61
CA ARG A 28 52.05 -64.32 12.88
C ARG A 28 52.29 -62.82 12.63
N SER A 29 51.80 -61.97 13.53
CA SER A 29 52.04 -60.52 13.51
C SER A 29 53.35 -60.14 14.22
N GLN A 30 54.15 -59.26 13.63
CA GLN A 30 55.25 -58.57 14.32
C GLN A 30 54.89 -57.09 14.57
N LYS A 31 55.37 -56.52 15.68
CA LYS A 31 55.11 -55.12 16.07
C LYS A 31 56.29 -54.24 15.68
N THR A 32 56.03 -53.03 15.19
CA THR A 32 57.03 -51.97 15.02
C THR A 32 57.17 -51.11 16.29
N PRO A 33 58.37 -50.60 16.61
CA PRO A 33 58.60 -49.71 17.76
C PRO A 33 58.29 -48.23 17.43
N LYS A 34 57.92 -47.44 18.44
CA LYS A 34 57.79 -45.97 18.34
C LYS A 34 59.12 -45.27 18.67
N LEU A 35 59.40 -44.15 18.00
CA LEU A 35 60.50 -43.23 18.34
C LEU A 35 60.21 -42.44 19.64
N LYS A 36 61.27 -41.88 20.24
CA LYS A 36 61.21 -40.87 21.30
C LYS A 36 61.74 -39.53 20.77
N VAL A 37 61.26 -38.43 21.37
CA VAL A 37 61.74 -37.05 21.16
C VAL A 37 62.08 -36.47 22.56
N PRO A 38 63.17 -35.70 22.73
CA PRO A 38 63.54 -35.15 24.03
C PRO A 38 62.74 -33.90 24.42
N GLU A 39 62.53 -33.70 25.72
CA GLU A 39 61.82 -32.56 26.30
C GLU A 39 62.74 -31.34 26.52
N ALA A 40 62.15 -30.14 26.64
CA ALA A 40 62.86 -28.89 26.91
C ALA A 40 62.46 -28.32 28.30
N PRO A 41 63.40 -27.71 29.06
CA PRO A 41 63.21 -27.44 30.50
C PRO A 41 62.25 -26.28 30.83
N GLU A 42 61.59 -26.39 31.99
CA GLU A 42 60.46 -25.58 32.50
C GLU A 42 60.58 -24.05 32.48
N ARG A 43 61.79 -23.50 32.26
CA ARG A 43 62.10 -22.07 32.50
C ARG A 43 61.36 -21.09 31.58
N ILE A 44 60.75 -21.59 30.50
CA ILE A 44 59.93 -20.81 29.55
C ILE A 44 58.48 -20.66 30.04
N LEU A 45 57.89 -21.72 30.61
CA LEU A 45 56.46 -21.77 30.97
C LEU A 45 56.09 -20.72 32.03
N ARG A 46 56.98 -20.49 33.01
CA ARG A 46 56.79 -19.49 34.09
C ARG A 46 56.82 -18.02 33.62
N ARG A 47 56.99 -17.75 32.32
CA ARG A 47 56.95 -16.38 31.75
C ARG A 47 55.61 -16.04 31.08
N ILE A 48 54.73 -17.01 30.85
CA ILE A 48 53.46 -16.82 30.13
C ILE A 48 52.26 -16.76 31.09
N PHE A 49 52.28 -17.56 32.16
CA PHE A 49 51.18 -17.64 33.12
C PHE A 49 51.63 -17.25 34.53
N GLY A 50 51.07 -16.15 35.04
CA GLY A 50 51.33 -15.61 36.38
C GLY A 50 50.53 -16.30 37.50
N THR A 51 50.76 -15.87 38.74
CA THR A 51 50.28 -16.55 39.95
C THR A 51 48.96 -16.00 40.50
N SER A 52 47.82 -16.59 40.12
CA SER A 52 46.55 -16.67 40.88
C SER A 52 45.61 -17.66 40.15
N HIS A 53 44.80 -18.56 40.74
CA HIS A 53 44.10 -18.68 42.04
C HIS A 53 42.88 -17.77 42.25
N VAL A 54 41.72 -18.18 41.73
CA VAL A 54 40.39 -17.82 42.27
C VAL A 54 39.43 -19.01 42.09
N PHE A 55 38.67 -19.35 43.14
CA PHE A 55 37.61 -20.37 43.21
C PHE A 55 38.04 -21.85 43.03
N TYR A 56 37.62 -22.81 43.86
CA TYR A 56 36.74 -22.76 45.05
C TYR A 56 37.25 -23.72 46.13
N VAL A 57 37.19 -23.32 47.41
CA VAL A 57 37.33 -24.21 48.57
C VAL A 57 35.99 -24.25 49.30
N MET A 58 35.46 -25.44 49.53
CA MET A 58 34.57 -25.69 50.67
C MET A 58 34.92 -27.05 51.29
N THR A 59 35.09 -27.02 52.61
CA THR A 59 35.41 -28.17 53.46
C THR A 59 34.15 -28.70 54.13
N ASP A 60 34.10 -30.03 54.28
CA ASP A 60 33.30 -30.74 55.29
C ASP A 60 31.76 -30.62 55.26
N THR A 61 30.97 -31.63 55.67
CA THR A 61 31.26 -32.98 56.16
C THR A 61 30.38 -34.03 55.47
N THR A 62 30.80 -35.30 55.43
CA THR A 62 30.00 -36.47 55.87
C THR A 62 30.79 -37.78 55.75
N LYS A 63 31.41 -38.23 56.85
CA LYS A 63 32.01 -39.58 56.92
C LYS A 63 30.88 -40.62 57.02
N ARG A 64 30.61 -41.39 55.96
CA ARG A 64 29.86 -42.66 56.07
C ARG A 64 30.84 -43.84 56.16
N ARG A 65 30.61 -44.74 57.11
CA ARG A 65 31.54 -45.83 57.48
C ARG A 65 31.80 -46.79 56.31
N MET A 66 33.07 -47.14 56.11
CA MET A 66 33.50 -48.25 55.25
C MET A 66 33.22 -49.59 55.95
N ILE A 67 32.42 -50.44 55.32
CA ILE A 67 32.41 -51.90 55.53
C ILE A 67 32.19 -52.56 54.16
N GLY A 68 33.06 -53.50 53.77
CA GLY A 68 32.69 -54.58 52.83
C GLY A 68 32.38 -54.25 51.37
N SER A 69 33.13 -53.37 50.69
CA SER A 69 33.26 -53.47 49.22
C SER A 69 34.56 -52.88 48.68
N THR A 70 35.21 -53.61 47.77
CA THR A 70 36.45 -53.19 47.08
C THR A 70 36.19 -52.25 45.91
N VAL A 71 34.98 -52.28 45.34
CA VAL A 71 34.61 -51.55 44.12
C VAL A 71 34.65 -50.02 44.33
N PRO A 72 34.06 -49.41 45.37
CA PRO A 72 34.05 -47.94 45.51
C PRO A 72 35.44 -47.33 45.74
N ALA A 73 36.36 -48.06 46.37
CA ALA A 73 37.74 -47.64 46.53
C ALA A 73 38.46 -47.57 45.17
N LYS A 74 38.28 -48.59 44.32
CA LYS A 74 38.86 -48.67 42.98
C LYS A 74 38.21 -47.70 41.98
N VAL A 75 36.92 -47.39 42.16
CA VAL A 75 36.25 -46.32 41.43
C VAL A 75 36.86 -44.95 41.76
N ARG A 76 37.19 -44.68 43.04
CA ARG A 76 37.90 -43.45 43.44
C ARG A 76 39.34 -43.41 42.94
N GLU A 77 40.03 -44.55 42.88
CA GLU A 77 41.36 -44.67 42.27
C GLU A 77 41.32 -44.26 40.79
N TYR A 78 40.38 -44.80 40.01
CA TYR A 78 40.20 -44.44 38.59
C TYR A 78 39.69 -43.01 38.39
N TYR A 79 38.93 -42.43 39.32
CA TYR A 79 38.63 -41.00 39.31
C TYR A 79 39.90 -40.15 39.39
N ASN A 80 40.74 -40.41 40.41
CA ASN A 80 41.99 -39.67 40.60
C ASN A 80 42.94 -39.83 39.41
N GLN A 81 43.12 -41.07 38.90
CA GLN A 81 43.98 -41.34 37.73
C GLN A 81 43.45 -40.68 36.45
N GLY A 82 42.14 -40.77 36.17
CA GLY A 82 41.55 -40.11 35.00
C GLY A 82 41.62 -38.58 35.08
N HIS A 83 41.40 -38.00 36.26
CA HIS A 83 41.53 -36.56 36.47
C HIS A 83 42.99 -36.09 36.41
N GLN A 84 43.95 -36.92 36.84
CA GLN A 84 45.37 -36.61 36.65
C GLN A 84 45.73 -36.60 35.16
N CYS A 85 45.25 -37.55 34.36
CA CYS A 85 45.43 -37.54 32.91
C CYS A 85 44.76 -36.33 32.24
N LEU A 86 43.59 -35.86 32.71
CA LEU A 86 43.00 -34.59 32.22
C LEU A 86 43.91 -33.39 32.47
N LEU A 87 44.58 -33.32 33.63
CA LEU A 87 45.52 -32.25 33.98
C LEU A 87 46.88 -32.36 33.26
N GLN A 88 47.19 -33.52 32.70
CA GLN A 88 48.38 -33.81 31.90
C GLN A 88 48.11 -33.74 30.38
N GLU A 89 46.89 -33.37 29.97
CA GLU A 89 46.42 -33.37 28.58
C GLU A 89 46.44 -34.76 27.87
N ASP A 90 46.57 -35.83 28.66
CA ASP A 90 46.56 -37.24 28.24
C ASP A 90 45.12 -37.75 27.99
N TRP A 91 44.44 -37.14 27.01
CA TRP A 91 43.01 -37.35 26.77
C TRP A 91 42.64 -38.82 26.48
N GLU A 92 43.47 -39.58 25.76
CA GLU A 92 43.24 -41.01 25.48
C GLU A 92 43.24 -41.86 26.76
N MET A 93 44.22 -41.62 27.66
CA MET A 93 44.33 -42.35 28.92
C MET A 93 43.24 -41.93 29.91
N SER A 94 42.86 -40.65 29.92
CA SER A 94 41.68 -40.15 30.62
C SER A 94 40.40 -40.90 30.21
N VAL A 95 40.13 -41.02 28.90
CA VAL A 95 39.01 -41.82 28.37
C VAL A 95 39.09 -43.28 28.84
N LEU A 96 40.28 -43.89 28.86
CA LEU A 96 40.47 -45.27 29.33
C LEU A 96 40.16 -45.44 30.82
N PHE A 97 40.65 -44.55 31.69
CA PHE A 97 40.40 -44.62 33.13
C PHE A 97 38.93 -44.39 33.47
N PHE A 98 38.27 -43.39 32.87
CA PHE A 98 36.83 -43.18 33.06
C PHE A 98 35.98 -44.31 32.44
N SER A 99 36.44 -44.96 31.37
CA SER A 99 35.78 -46.18 30.85
C SER A 99 35.85 -47.34 31.84
N ARG A 100 36.98 -47.53 32.52
CA ARG A 100 37.14 -48.54 33.59
C ARG A 100 36.29 -48.20 34.81
N ALA A 101 36.21 -46.92 35.19
CA ALA A 101 35.35 -46.46 36.27
C ALA A 101 33.86 -46.73 35.98
N LEU A 102 33.39 -46.40 34.77
CA LEU A 102 32.02 -46.66 34.31
C LEU A 102 31.68 -48.15 34.14
N HIS A 103 32.67 -49.04 33.98
CA HIS A 103 32.47 -50.49 34.02
C HIS A 103 32.27 -50.99 35.48
N LEU A 104 32.84 -50.30 36.47
CA LEU A 104 32.67 -50.64 37.88
C LEU A 104 31.39 -50.03 38.49
N ASP A 105 31.05 -48.80 38.12
CA ASP A 105 29.77 -48.17 38.46
C ASP A 105 29.19 -47.39 37.25
N PRO A 106 28.23 -47.97 36.51
CA PRO A 106 27.57 -47.30 35.39
C PRO A 106 26.62 -46.15 35.78
N LYS A 107 26.41 -45.87 37.07
CA LYS A 107 25.43 -44.88 37.55
C LYS A 107 26.02 -43.51 37.85
N LEU A 108 27.35 -43.38 37.96
CA LEU A 108 27.95 -42.08 38.29
C LEU A 108 27.96 -41.15 37.06
N VAL A 109 27.17 -40.09 37.15
CA VAL A 109 27.00 -39.06 36.11
C VAL A 109 28.34 -38.42 35.73
N ASP A 110 29.16 -38.10 36.73
CA ASP A 110 30.38 -37.29 36.56
C ASP A 110 31.39 -37.95 35.61
N PHE A 111 31.52 -39.27 35.61
CA PHE A 111 32.42 -39.96 34.67
C PHE A 111 31.97 -39.84 33.22
N TYR A 112 30.67 -39.75 32.94
CA TYR A 112 30.19 -39.45 31.59
C TYR A 112 30.54 -38.01 31.18
N VAL A 113 30.54 -37.06 32.12
CA VAL A 113 30.92 -35.67 31.88
C VAL A 113 32.42 -35.57 31.59
N PHE A 114 33.29 -36.03 32.50
CA PHE A 114 34.74 -35.97 32.32
C PHE A 114 35.23 -36.75 31.10
N ARG A 115 34.60 -37.90 30.80
CA ARG A 115 34.87 -38.66 29.56
C ARG A 115 34.41 -37.91 28.31
N ALA A 116 33.28 -37.22 28.36
CA ALA A 116 32.86 -36.36 27.25
C ALA A 116 33.85 -35.20 27.04
N GLU A 117 34.39 -34.61 28.11
CA GLU A 117 35.37 -33.54 27.99
C GLU A 117 36.68 -34.00 27.36
N ALA A 118 37.20 -35.17 27.73
CA ALA A 118 38.33 -35.77 27.03
C ALA A 118 38.02 -36.05 25.53
N PHE A 119 36.81 -36.51 25.20
CA PHE A 119 36.39 -36.67 23.80
C PHE A 119 36.25 -35.36 23.02
N ILE A 120 35.89 -34.25 23.67
CA ILE A 120 35.86 -32.91 23.04
C ILE A 120 37.28 -32.48 22.64
N GLN A 121 38.28 -32.70 23.50
CA GLN A 121 39.68 -32.36 23.19
C GLN A 121 40.29 -33.28 22.12
N LEU A 122 39.82 -34.53 22.02
CA LEU A 122 40.12 -35.46 20.93
C LEU A 122 39.34 -35.18 19.63
N CYS A 123 38.49 -34.14 19.61
CA CYS A 123 37.56 -33.81 18.51
C CYS A 123 36.56 -34.93 18.13
N ASP A 124 36.41 -36.00 18.93
CA ASP A 124 35.34 -36.98 18.75
C ASP A 124 34.04 -36.45 19.37
N PHE A 125 33.44 -35.50 18.67
CA PHE A 125 32.14 -34.95 19.00
C PHE A 125 31.07 -36.04 19.06
N SER A 126 31.19 -37.13 18.28
CA SER A 126 30.19 -38.20 18.25
C SER A 126 30.13 -38.97 19.58
N SER A 127 31.28 -39.30 20.17
CA SER A 127 31.37 -39.91 21.49
C SER A 127 31.07 -38.90 22.60
N ALA A 128 31.52 -37.65 22.48
CA ALA A 128 31.21 -36.60 23.45
C ALA A 128 29.69 -36.40 23.61
N LEU A 129 28.96 -36.26 22.49
CA LEU A 129 27.49 -36.11 22.48
C LEU A 129 26.78 -37.33 23.08
N GLN A 130 27.25 -38.55 22.82
CA GLN A 130 26.67 -39.76 23.42
C GLN A 130 26.83 -39.79 24.95
N ASN A 131 28.00 -39.40 25.46
CA ASN A 131 28.25 -39.37 26.91
C ASN A 131 27.48 -38.23 27.59
N LEU A 132 27.39 -37.04 26.97
CA LEU A 132 26.56 -35.93 27.48
C LEU A 132 25.05 -36.27 27.47
N ARG A 133 24.54 -36.93 26.42
CA ARG A 133 23.15 -37.42 26.36
C ARG A 133 22.87 -38.45 27.48
N ARG A 134 23.85 -39.29 27.84
CA ARG A 134 23.74 -40.20 29.00
C ARG A 134 23.74 -39.45 30.33
N ALA A 135 24.64 -38.48 30.53
CA ALA A 135 24.66 -37.65 31.73
C ALA A 135 23.31 -36.95 31.97
N TYR A 136 22.76 -36.29 30.93
CA TYR A 136 21.44 -35.66 30.99
C TYR A 136 20.28 -36.66 31.20
N SER A 137 20.41 -37.91 30.75
CA SER A 137 19.38 -38.94 31.01
C SER A 137 19.34 -39.42 32.45
N TYR A 138 20.43 -39.24 33.22
CA TYR A 138 20.50 -39.57 34.64
C TYR A 138 20.16 -38.37 35.54
N ASP A 139 20.58 -37.16 35.15
CA ASP A 139 20.17 -35.90 35.78
C ASP A 139 19.61 -34.90 34.75
N PRO A 140 18.28 -34.94 34.52
CA PRO A 140 17.59 -33.98 33.65
C PRO A 140 17.41 -32.58 34.28
N GLY A 141 17.74 -32.39 35.56
CA GLY A 141 17.55 -31.12 36.27
C GLY A 141 18.68 -30.11 36.03
N ASN A 142 19.84 -30.58 35.57
CA ASN A 142 21.05 -29.78 35.45
C ASN A 142 21.27 -29.26 34.01
N ASN A 143 20.80 -28.04 33.76
CA ASN A 143 20.92 -27.34 32.47
C ASN A 143 22.35 -27.28 31.91
N LYS A 144 23.40 -27.35 32.76
CA LYS A 144 24.80 -27.34 32.30
C LYS A 144 25.10 -28.45 31.29
N TYR A 145 24.43 -29.60 31.40
CA TYR A 145 24.58 -30.70 30.44
C TYR A 145 23.93 -30.39 29.10
N LEU A 146 22.79 -29.69 29.07
CA LEU A 146 22.17 -29.20 27.84
C LEU A 146 23.02 -28.09 27.19
N ASP A 147 23.54 -27.17 27.99
CA ASP A 147 24.42 -26.08 27.51
C ASP A 147 25.70 -26.64 26.89
N ARG A 148 26.34 -27.62 27.55
CA ARG A 148 27.51 -28.33 27.02
C ARG A 148 27.17 -29.15 25.78
N LEU A 149 26.00 -29.81 25.73
CA LEU A 149 25.55 -30.58 24.57
C LEU A 149 25.32 -29.68 23.35
N ALA A 150 24.68 -28.52 23.52
CA ALA A 150 24.49 -27.52 22.48
C ALA A 150 25.82 -26.93 22.00
N PHE A 151 26.77 -26.68 22.90
CA PHE A 151 28.13 -26.24 22.56
C PHE A 151 28.90 -27.27 21.74
N VAL A 152 28.81 -28.57 22.06
CA VAL A 152 29.47 -29.63 21.28
C VAL A 152 28.83 -29.80 19.90
N LEU A 153 27.50 -29.70 19.79
CA LEU A 153 26.82 -29.63 18.48
C LEU A 153 27.30 -28.42 17.67
N TYR A 154 27.46 -27.25 18.30
CA TYR A 154 27.99 -26.05 17.62
C TYR A 154 29.42 -26.27 17.10
N LEU A 155 30.31 -26.89 17.87
CA LEU A 155 31.67 -27.22 17.41
C LEU A 155 31.64 -28.20 16.23
N GLN A 156 30.88 -29.31 16.34
CA GLN A 156 30.73 -30.27 15.26
C GLN A 156 30.16 -29.62 13.99
N GLY A 157 29.10 -28.82 14.13
CA GLY A 157 28.49 -28.07 13.04
C GLY A 157 29.46 -27.07 12.40
N GLN A 158 30.33 -26.44 13.19
CA GLN A 158 31.35 -25.54 12.67
C GLN A 158 32.42 -26.29 11.87
N CYS A 159 32.91 -27.44 12.36
CA CYS A 159 33.83 -28.28 11.59
C CYS A 159 33.22 -28.74 10.26
N LEU A 160 31.95 -29.18 10.26
CA LEU A 160 31.23 -29.53 9.03
C LEU A 160 31.02 -28.32 8.10
N TYR A 161 30.83 -27.12 8.65
CA TYR A 161 30.71 -25.88 7.88
C TYR A 161 32.02 -25.49 7.17
N GLU A 162 33.17 -25.57 7.85
CA GLU A 162 34.48 -25.32 7.22
C GLU A 162 34.82 -26.40 6.17
N LEU A 163 34.40 -27.65 6.38
CA LEU A 163 34.48 -28.74 5.40
C LEU A 163 33.50 -28.57 4.21
N CYS A 164 32.66 -27.52 4.22
CA CYS A 164 31.62 -27.24 3.24
C CYS A 164 30.47 -28.28 3.15
N ASP A 165 30.35 -29.17 4.14
CA ASP A 165 29.25 -30.13 4.29
C ASP A 165 27.99 -29.45 4.85
N PHE A 166 27.52 -28.40 4.18
CA PHE A 166 26.48 -27.48 4.66
C PHE A 166 25.14 -28.16 4.99
N GLN A 167 24.84 -29.32 4.39
CA GLN A 167 23.62 -30.09 4.65
C GLN A 167 23.68 -30.78 6.02
N GLU A 168 24.78 -31.45 6.36
CA GLU A 168 24.97 -32.06 7.69
C GLU A 168 25.24 -31.01 8.77
N ALA A 169 26.00 -29.95 8.43
CA ALA A 169 26.16 -28.79 9.31
C ALA A 169 24.80 -28.18 9.70
N LEU A 170 23.89 -28.01 8.74
CA LEU A 170 22.51 -27.55 9.00
C LEU A 170 21.75 -28.51 9.93
N CYS A 171 21.80 -29.82 9.70
CA CYS A 171 21.16 -30.82 10.57
C CYS A 171 21.69 -30.77 12.02
N VAL A 172 22.99 -30.51 12.21
CA VAL A 172 23.63 -30.40 13.53
C VAL A 172 23.31 -29.05 14.20
N PHE A 173 23.33 -27.93 13.47
CA PHE A 173 22.96 -26.62 14.02
C PHE A 173 21.46 -26.52 14.36
N LEU A 174 20.59 -27.20 13.61
CA LEU A 174 19.16 -27.30 13.97
C LEU A 174 18.98 -28.05 15.29
N GLN A 175 19.68 -29.18 15.51
CA GLN A 175 19.67 -29.86 16.81
C GLN A 175 20.15 -28.95 17.96
N ALA A 176 21.17 -28.10 17.72
CA ALA A 176 21.60 -27.12 18.73
C ALA A 176 20.53 -26.05 19.00
N SER A 177 19.83 -25.58 17.95
CA SER A 177 18.74 -24.61 18.06
C SER A 177 17.50 -25.17 18.76
N ASP A 178 17.19 -26.46 18.61
CA ASP A 178 16.09 -27.12 19.31
C ASP A 178 16.37 -27.30 20.81
N LEU A 179 17.64 -27.50 21.22
CA LEU A 179 18.04 -27.56 22.62
C LEU A 179 18.04 -26.19 23.30
N GLN A 180 18.60 -25.16 22.65
CA GLN A 180 18.66 -23.79 23.17
C GLN A 180 17.98 -22.80 22.20
N PRO A 181 16.64 -22.78 22.11
CA PRO A 181 15.93 -21.92 21.18
C PRO A 181 16.07 -20.42 21.48
N GLN A 182 16.61 -20.03 22.65
CA GLN A 182 16.93 -18.62 22.97
C GLN A 182 18.23 -18.13 22.31
N ASN A 183 19.11 -19.03 21.88
CA ASN A 183 20.46 -18.69 21.43
C ASN A 183 20.49 -18.37 19.92
N ALA A 184 20.51 -17.08 19.59
CA ALA A 184 20.51 -16.60 18.20
C ALA A 184 21.72 -17.08 17.36
N SER A 185 22.85 -17.44 17.97
CA SER A 185 24.05 -17.88 17.23
C SER A 185 23.81 -19.14 16.40
N PHE A 186 23.03 -20.10 16.91
CA PHE A 186 22.67 -21.32 16.18
C PHE A 186 21.73 -21.02 15.02
N SER A 187 20.79 -20.08 15.23
CA SER A 187 19.90 -19.56 14.21
C SER A 187 20.69 -18.93 13.05
N TYR A 188 21.71 -18.12 13.35
CA TYR A 188 22.58 -17.52 12.33
C TYR A 188 23.42 -18.55 11.56
N ARG A 189 23.91 -19.61 12.22
CA ARG A 189 24.60 -20.72 11.53
C ARG A 189 23.65 -21.51 10.62
N CYS A 190 22.40 -21.74 11.03
CA CYS A 190 21.38 -22.33 10.18
C CYS A 190 21.11 -21.46 8.93
N MET A 191 20.98 -20.13 9.10
CA MET A 191 20.85 -19.19 7.97
C MET A 191 22.04 -19.29 7.01
N ALA A 192 23.27 -19.29 7.53
CA ALA A 192 24.49 -19.40 6.71
C ALA A 192 24.52 -20.69 5.88
N CYS A 193 24.20 -21.84 6.49
CA CYS A 193 24.11 -23.11 5.78
C CYS A 193 23.02 -23.08 4.68
N LEU A 194 21.83 -22.55 4.98
CA LEU A 194 20.73 -22.45 4.01
C LEU A 194 21.07 -21.52 2.84
N LEU A 195 21.86 -20.46 3.06
CA LEU A 195 22.35 -19.58 1.99
C LEU A 195 23.40 -20.29 1.11
N ALA A 196 24.34 -21.02 1.71
CA ALA A 196 25.34 -21.80 0.99
C ALA A 196 24.70 -22.91 0.14
N LEU A 197 23.68 -23.59 0.67
CA LEU A 197 22.82 -24.55 -0.04
C LEU A 197 21.86 -23.91 -1.06
N LYS A 198 21.86 -22.57 -1.20
CA LYS A 198 20.94 -21.79 -2.07
C LYS A 198 19.45 -22.02 -1.77
N ARG A 199 19.11 -22.48 -0.56
CA ARG A 199 17.75 -22.73 -0.07
C ARG A 199 17.11 -21.44 0.43
N TYR A 200 17.00 -20.46 -0.48
CA TYR A 200 16.60 -19.08 -0.17
C TYR A 200 15.21 -18.95 0.45
N HIS A 201 14.26 -19.81 0.05
CA HIS A 201 12.89 -19.82 0.63
C HIS A 201 12.87 -20.30 2.08
N ASP A 202 13.60 -21.37 2.40
CA ASP A 202 13.71 -21.91 3.75
C ASP A 202 14.44 -20.91 4.67
N CYS A 203 15.50 -20.28 4.16
CA CYS A 203 16.22 -19.21 4.85
C CYS A 203 15.29 -18.03 5.16
N LEU A 204 14.51 -17.57 4.17
CA LEU A 204 13.53 -16.50 4.34
C LEU A 204 12.43 -16.86 5.36
N ALA A 205 11.98 -18.11 5.37
CA ALA A 205 10.99 -18.61 6.34
C ALA A 205 11.55 -18.62 7.78
N LEU A 206 12.78 -19.13 7.97
CA LEU A 206 13.48 -19.14 9.25
C LEU A 206 13.70 -17.71 9.77
N ILE A 207 14.29 -16.83 8.95
CA ILE A 207 14.48 -15.41 9.29
C ILE A 207 13.15 -14.74 9.67
N THR A 208 12.05 -15.06 8.97
CA THR A 208 10.72 -14.53 9.29
C THR A 208 10.16 -15.07 10.61
N ARG A 209 10.53 -16.29 11.02
CA ARG A 209 10.22 -16.83 12.36
C ARG A 209 10.93 -16.02 13.45
N GLU A 210 12.23 -15.77 13.30
CA GLU A 210 13.03 -15.07 14.31
C GLU A 210 12.61 -13.60 14.47
N VAL A 211 12.27 -12.92 13.36
CA VAL A 211 11.67 -11.57 13.41
C VAL A 211 10.31 -11.59 14.13
N LYS A 212 9.44 -12.56 13.86
CA LYS A 212 8.15 -12.70 14.59
C LYS A 212 8.32 -13.01 16.07
N GLN A 213 9.44 -13.59 16.47
CA GLN A 213 9.79 -13.86 17.88
C GLN A 213 10.49 -12.68 18.57
N GLY A 214 10.71 -11.55 17.87
CA GLY A 214 11.39 -10.37 18.43
C GLY A 214 12.91 -10.52 18.59
N ARG A 215 13.53 -11.51 17.92
CA ARG A 215 14.93 -11.92 18.12
C ARG A 215 15.91 -11.36 17.07
N ALA A 216 15.43 -10.52 16.16
CA ALA A 216 16.19 -10.08 14.99
C ALA A 216 17.11 -8.88 15.28
N SER A 217 18.42 -9.05 15.05
CA SER A 217 19.38 -7.92 14.96
C SER A 217 19.22 -7.15 13.64
N ALA A 218 19.90 -6.01 13.53
CA ALA A 218 19.99 -5.27 12.26
C ALA A 218 20.45 -6.16 11.09
N ASP A 219 21.42 -7.05 11.31
CA ASP A 219 21.94 -7.98 10.29
C ASP A 219 20.88 -8.96 9.78
N VAL A 220 19.99 -9.42 10.66
CA VAL A 220 18.87 -10.32 10.30
C VAL A 220 17.89 -9.60 9.37
N TYR A 221 17.59 -8.32 9.65
CA TYR A 221 16.78 -7.49 8.75
C TYR A 221 17.51 -7.19 7.43
N ILE A 222 18.81 -6.91 7.44
CA ILE A 222 19.61 -6.68 6.22
C ILE A 222 19.67 -7.94 5.36
N LEU A 223 19.81 -9.11 5.98
CA LEU A 223 19.77 -10.40 5.28
C LEU A 223 18.38 -10.66 4.69
N ARG A 224 17.31 -10.37 5.43
CA ARG A 224 15.94 -10.47 4.90
C ARG A 224 15.70 -9.52 3.73
N ALA A 225 16.18 -8.27 3.84
CA ALA A 225 16.13 -7.28 2.77
C ALA A 225 16.85 -7.78 1.52
N ARG A 226 18.05 -8.34 1.65
CA ARG A 226 18.80 -8.95 0.52
C ARG A 226 18.02 -10.07 -0.16
N LEU A 227 17.38 -10.95 0.60
CA LEU A 227 16.52 -12.01 0.05
C LEU A 227 15.27 -11.42 -0.61
N TYR A 228 14.62 -10.42 -0.02
CA TYR A 228 13.49 -9.74 -0.68
C TYR A 228 13.90 -9.02 -1.96
N ASN A 229 15.08 -8.39 -2.02
CA ASN A 229 15.62 -7.79 -3.23
C ASN A 229 15.88 -8.84 -4.33
N PHE A 230 16.46 -9.99 -3.96
CA PHE A 230 16.62 -11.15 -4.86
C PHE A 230 15.28 -11.67 -5.39
N PHE A 231 14.25 -11.72 -4.54
CA PHE A 231 12.88 -12.06 -4.92
C PHE A 231 12.08 -10.89 -5.54
N GLN A 232 12.72 -9.78 -5.92
CA GLN A 232 12.12 -8.57 -6.51
C GLN A 232 11.02 -7.89 -5.66
N LYS A 233 10.96 -8.17 -4.36
CA LYS A 233 9.99 -7.61 -3.39
C LYS A 233 10.51 -6.30 -2.78
N ALA A 234 10.79 -5.32 -3.63
CA ALA A 234 11.41 -4.03 -3.26
C ALA A 234 10.73 -3.35 -2.06
N LYS A 235 9.40 -3.31 -2.02
CA LYS A 235 8.64 -2.70 -0.91
C LYS A 235 8.99 -3.30 0.47
N LEU A 236 9.18 -4.62 0.54
CA LEU A 236 9.55 -5.30 1.79
C LEU A 236 11.04 -5.11 2.11
N CYS A 237 11.90 -5.12 1.08
CA CYS A 237 13.32 -4.81 1.22
C CYS A 237 13.55 -3.41 1.84
N TYR A 238 12.86 -2.38 1.34
CA TYR A 238 12.95 -1.02 1.88
C TYR A 238 12.48 -0.95 3.35
N GLN A 239 11.37 -1.62 3.68
CA GLN A 239 10.85 -1.67 5.05
C GLN A 239 11.87 -2.32 6.01
N ASP A 240 12.47 -3.44 5.61
CA ASP A 240 13.47 -4.15 6.40
C ASP A 240 14.76 -3.32 6.60
N LEU A 241 15.22 -2.61 5.56
CA LEU A 241 16.37 -1.71 5.67
C LEU A 241 16.10 -0.52 6.60
N ARG A 242 14.87 -0.01 6.62
CA ARG A 242 14.46 1.03 7.55
C ARG A 242 14.38 0.53 8.99
N SER A 243 13.93 -0.71 9.23
CA SER A 243 13.99 -1.31 10.57
C SER A 243 15.42 -1.65 11.00
N ALA A 244 16.30 -2.07 10.09
CA ALA A 244 17.72 -2.27 10.38
C ALA A 244 18.39 -0.97 10.84
N LEU A 245 18.17 0.13 10.11
CA LEU A 245 18.68 1.46 10.44
C LEU A 245 18.01 2.11 11.66
N LEU A 246 16.88 1.58 12.13
CA LEU A 246 16.25 1.99 13.40
C LEU A 246 16.88 1.27 14.60
N LEU A 247 17.50 0.10 14.39
CA LEU A 247 18.27 -0.63 15.41
C LEU A 247 19.75 -0.21 15.43
N ASP A 248 20.36 -0.01 14.26
CA ASP A 248 21.73 0.48 14.08
C ASP A 248 21.76 1.60 13.02
N PRO A 249 21.65 2.88 13.43
CA PRO A 249 21.68 4.03 12.51
C PRO A 249 23.02 4.22 11.77
N LEU A 250 24.11 3.60 12.24
CA LEU A 250 25.44 3.72 11.65
C LEU A 250 25.75 2.59 10.66
N HIS A 251 24.83 1.63 10.48
CA HIS A 251 25.08 0.43 9.68
C HIS A 251 25.34 0.72 8.20
N ALA A 252 26.62 0.79 7.82
CA ALA A 252 27.07 1.20 6.49
C ALA A 252 26.47 0.35 5.35
N GLN A 253 26.31 -0.97 5.55
CA GLN A 253 25.76 -1.87 4.52
C GLN A 253 24.25 -1.63 4.28
N ALA A 254 23.49 -1.24 5.30
CA ALA A 254 22.07 -0.95 5.21
C ALA A 254 21.85 0.41 4.55
N LYS A 255 22.60 1.42 4.99
CA LYS A 255 22.62 2.77 4.37
C LYS A 255 23.00 2.70 2.89
N GLY A 256 24.04 1.92 2.55
CA GLY A 256 24.49 1.75 1.17
C GLY A 256 23.51 1.00 0.27
N LEU A 257 22.76 0.01 0.79
CA LEU A 257 21.71 -0.67 0.01
C LEU A 257 20.45 0.19 -0.11
N LEU A 258 20.05 0.89 0.95
CA LEU A 258 18.91 1.80 0.93
C LEU A 258 19.14 2.97 -0.03
N GLN A 259 20.35 3.53 -0.06
CA GLN A 259 20.73 4.59 -1.00
C GLN A 259 20.56 4.14 -2.46
N LYS A 260 21.01 2.92 -2.80
CA LYS A 260 20.83 2.34 -4.15
C LYS A 260 19.36 2.24 -4.53
N MET A 261 18.48 1.80 -3.62
CA MET A 261 17.04 1.74 -3.87
C MET A 261 16.41 3.13 -4.05
N VAL A 262 16.81 4.11 -3.23
CA VAL A 262 16.36 5.50 -3.35
C VAL A 262 16.79 6.11 -4.69
N ASP A 263 17.99 5.83 -5.17
CA ASP A 263 18.47 6.34 -6.46
C ASP A 263 17.84 5.61 -7.65
N GLN A 264 17.58 4.30 -7.53
CA GLN A 264 16.74 3.56 -8.49
C GLN A 264 15.30 4.10 -8.56
N ALA A 265 14.73 4.54 -7.42
CA ALA A 265 13.42 5.18 -7.40
C ALA A 265 13.42 6.56 -8.07
N LYS A 266 14.45 7.38 -7.86
CA LYS A 266 14.64 8.66 -8.57
C LYS A 266 14.78 8.46 -10.08
N GLN A 267 15.60 7.49 -10.51
CA GLN A 267 15.74 7.15 -11.93
C GLN A 267 14.39 6.70 -12.51
N SER A 268 13.66 5.83 -11.80
CA SER A 268 12.32 5.37 -12.22
C SER A 268 11.31 6.52 -12.35
N LEU A 269 11.41 7.57 -11.53
CA LEU A 269 10.62 8.82 -11.68
C LEU A 269 11.06 9.65 -12.90
N GLN A 270 12.36 9.74 -13.19
CA GLN A 270 12.87 10.42 -14.39
C GLN A 270 12.40 9.71 -15.67
N ASP A 271 12.49 8.38 -15.73
CA ASP A 271 11.96 7.57 -16.83
C ASP A 271 10.44 7.75 -16.98
N ALA A 272 9.71 7.77 -15.85
CA ALA A 272 8.27 8.02 -15.84
C ALA A 272 7.91 9.42 -16.37
N SER A 273 8.71 10.45 -16.06
CA SER A 273 8.45 11.81 -16.54
C SER A 273 8.70 11.95 -18.04
N ILE A 274 9.79 11.38 -18.56
CA ILE A 274 10.09 11.32 -19.99
C ILE A 274 8.98 10.58 -20.75
N LEU A 275 8.55 9.41 -20.26
CA LEU A 275 7.46 8.64 -20.85
C LEU A 275 6.11 9.37 -20.79
N ALA A 276 5.85 10.16 -19.75
CA ALA A 276 4.63 10.96 -19.62
C ALA A 276 4.61 12.18 -20.55
N VAL A 277 5.77 12.78 -20.87
CA VAL A 277 5.91 13.81 -21.92
C VAL A 277 5.74 13.21 -23.32
N GLN A 278 6.27 12.00 -23.56
CA GLN A 278 6.03 11.24 -24.79
C GLN A 278 4.60 10.69 -24.96
N GLY A 279 3.65 11.04 -24.09
CA GLY A 279 2.27 10.54 -24.12
C GLY A 279 2.09 9.06 -23.77
N LYS A 280 3.16 8.34 -23.41
CA LYS A 280 3.16 6.89 -23.11
C LYS A 280 2.71 6.62 -21.67
N VAL A 281 1.57 7.18 -21.27
CA VAL A 281 1.12 7.28 -19.87
C VAL A 281 1.03 5.91 -19.17
N HIS A 282 0.58 4.85 -19.85
CA HIS A 282 0.55 3.50 -19.28
C HIS A 282 1.95 2.90 -19.00
N ARG A 283 2.99 3.32 -19.73
CA ARG A 283 4.38 2.93 -19.42
C ARG A 283 4.94 3.76 -18.26
N ALA A 284 4.65 5.07 -18.26
CA ALA A 284 4.98 5.95 -17.13
C ALA A 284 4.35 5.48 -15.80
N LEU A 285 3.11 4.97 -15.82
CA LEU A 285 2.46 4.35 -14.66
C LEU A 285 3.20 3.10 -14.13
N LYS A 286 3.85 2.31 -14.99
CA LYS A 286 4.66 1.18 -14.54
C LYS A 286 5.94 1.68 -13.85
N CYS A 287 6.65 2.63 -14.48
CA CYS A 287 7.86 3.23 -13.93
C CYS A 287 7.62 3.90 -12.56
N ILE A 288 6.53 4.67 -12.39
CA ILE A 288 6.23 5.30 -11.09
C ILE A 288 5.80 4.29 -10.01
N ASN A 289 5.16 3.18 -10.38
CA ASN A 289 4.89 2.09 -9.43
C ASN A 289 6.21 1.45 -8.96
N CYS A 290 7.16 1.20 -9.86
CA CYS A 290 8.51 0.74 -9.49
C CYS A 290 9.23 1.74 -8.56
N ALA A 291 9.05 3.05 -8.76
CA ALA A 291 9.59 4.08 -7.87
C ALA A 291 8.98 3.99 -6.46
N ILE A 292 7.65 3.88 -6.37
CA ILE A 292 6.92 3.73 -5.10
C ILE A 292 7.30 2.42 -4.38
N GLU A 293 7.55 1.33 -5.11
CA GLU A 293 8.00 0.07 -4.51
C GLU A 293 9.43 0.14 -3.98
N ASN A 294 10.32 0.92 -4.61
CA ASN A 294 11.71 1.09 -4.16
C ASN A 294 11.88 2.17 -3.08
N ASN A 295 11.00 3.17 -3.00
CA ASN A 295 10.99 4.16 -1.92
C ASN A 295 9.54 4.63 -1.61
N PRO A 296 8.78 3.86 -0.81
CA PRO A 296 7.35 4.09 -0.55
C PRO A 296 7.04 5.29 0.37
N LEU A 297 8.03 6.09 0.78
CA LEU A 297 7.88 7.19 1.74
C LEU A 297 8.11 8.58 1.15
N ASP A 298 8.33 8.70 -0.16
CA ASP A 298 8.41 9.99 -0.85
C ASP A 298 7.03 10.42 -1.38
N PRO A 299 6.44 11.55 -0.91
CA PRO A 299 5.13 12.00 -1.36
C PRO A 299 5.10 12.40 -2.83
N ASN A 300 6.25 12.77 -3.44
CA ASN A 300 6.32 13.19 -4.84
C ASN A 300 5.91 12.07 -5.80
N PHE A 301 6.20 10.80 -5.48
CA PHE A 301 5.80 9.69 -6.34
C PHE A 301 4.28 9.47 -6.35
N PHE A 302 3.61 9.65 -5.21
CA PHE A 302 2.15 9.57 -5.12
C PHE A 302 1.51 10.75 -5.86
N PHE A 303 1.98 11.98 -5.64
CA PHE A 303 1.55 13.17 -6.39
C PHE A 303 1.71 13.01 -7.91
N PHE A 304 2.85 12.48 -8.37
CA PHE A 304 3.09 12.23 -9.79
C PHE A 304 2.17 11.12 -10.32
N ARG A 305 1.99 10.02 -9.59
CA ARG A 305 1.08 8.93 -9.99
C ARG A 305 -0.38 9.37 -10.05
N GLY A 306 -0.85 10.16 -9.09
CA GLY A 306 -2.18 10.77 -9.13
C GLY A 306 -2.37 11.67 -10.37
N THR A 307 -1.33 12.42 -10.74
CA THR A 307 -1.32 13.24 -11.96
C THR A 307 -1.43 12.41 -13.24
N LEU A 308 -0.76 11.24 -13.30
CA LEU A 308 -0.90 10.30 -14.42
C LEU A 308 -2.28 9.59 -14.43
N ARG A 309 -2.82 9.25 -13.26
CA ARG A 309 -4.15 8.63 -13.11
C ARG A 309 -5.28 9.57 -13.52
N ARG A 310 -5.22 10.86 -13.17
CA ARG A 310 -6.16 11.89 -13.65
C ARG A 310 -6.15 11.99 -15.18
N ARG A 311 -4.98 11.96 -15.83
CA ARG A 311 -4.85 11.94 -17.31
C ARG A 311 -5.48 10.70 -17.96
N LEU A 312 -5.61 9.60 -17.22
CA LEU A 312 -6.27 8.36 -17.65
C LEU A 312 -7.72 8.23 -17.15
N GLN A 313 -8.32 9.32 -16.63
CA GLN A 313 -9.67 9.36 -16.05
C GLN A 313 -9.90 8.37 -14.89
N GLN A 314 -8.82 7.90 -14.23
CA GLN A 314 -8.88 7.04 -13.04
C GLN A 314 -9.01 7.93 -11.79
N PHE A 315 -10.15 8.63 -11.67
CA PHE A 315 -10.30 9.75 -10.74
C PHE A 315 -10.21 9.37 -9.27
N ASP A 316 -10.89 8.31 -8.82
CA ASP A 316 -10.87 7.88 -7.40
C ASP A 316 -9.44 7.57 -6.94
N HIS A 317 -8.75 6.76 -7.74
CA HIS A 317 -7.35 6.39 -7.55
C HIS A 317 -6.38 7.58 -7.64
N ALA A 318 -6.77 8.68 -8.30
CA ALA A 318 -6.01 9.92 -8.31
C ALA A 318 -6.26 10.75 -7.04
N VAL A 319 -7.52 10.83 -6.58
CA VAL A 319 -7.91 11.45 -5.30
C VAL A 319 -7.17 10.77 -4.13
N GLU A 320 -7.16 9.44 -4.09
CA GLU A 320 -6.38 8.66 -3.10
C GLU A 320 -4.89 9.05 -3.09
N ASP A 321 -4.27 9.11 -4.27
CA ASP A 321 -2.85 9.43 -4.41
C ASP A 321 -2.53 10.88 -4.01
N PHE A 322 -3.42 11.84 -4.27
CA PHE A 322 -3.24 13.24 -3.87
C PHE A 322 -3.45 13.45 -2.36
N LEU A 323 -4.49 12.85 -1.78
CA LEU A 323 -4.73 12.88 -0.33
C LEU A 323 -3.55 12.24 0.41
N LYS A 324 -3.12 11.05 -0.02
CA LYS A 324 -1.96 10.37 0.57
C LYS A 324 -0.67 11.17 0.42
N ALA A 325 -0.46 11.86 -0.70
CA ALA A 325 0.69 12.75 -0.86
C ALA A 325 0.66 13.91 0.15
N MET A 326 -0.52 14.44 0.49
CA MET A 326 -0.68 15.47 1.52
C MET A 326 -0.46 14.89 2.93
N ASP A 327 -1.02 13.73 3.26
CA ASP A 327 -0.87 13.06 4.57
C ASP A 327 0.58 12.68 4.88
N MET A 328 1.41 12.50 3.86
CA MET A 328 2.83 12.15 3.97
C MET A 328 3.78 13.36 4.07
N VAL A 329 3.28 14.58 3.88
CA VAL A 329 4.10 15.79 3.92
C VAL A 329 4.33 16.28 5.36
N THR A 330 5.59 16.57 5.70
CA THR A 330 5.96 17.31 6.92
C THR A 330 5.85 18.82 6.70
N ASP A 331 5.66 19.58 7.79
CA ASP A 331 5.45 21.04 7.83
C ASP A 331 6.45 21.90 7.03
N THR A 332 7.57 21.33 6.57
CA THR A 332 8.59 21.96 5.73
C THR A 332 8.30 21.96 4.23
N GLN A 333 7.34 21.16 3.71
CA GLN A 333 7.07 21.04 2.26
C GLN A 333 5.79 21.74 1.81
N ASP A 334 5.53 22.91 2.39
CA ASP A 334 4.35 23.77 2.21
C ASP A 334 3.95 24.03 0.73
N ASN A 335 4.91 24.01 -0.19
CA ASN A 335 4.67 24.14 -1.63
C ASN A 335 4.09 22.87 -2.29
N LEU A 336 4.47 21.67 -1.82
CA LEU A 336 3.92 20.41 -2.33
C LEU A 336 2.46 20.24 -1.89
N VAL A 337 2.12 20.66 -0.66
CA VAL A 337 0.72 20.68 -0.18
C VAL A 337 -0.15 21.53 -1.10
N LYS A 338 0.27 22.76 -1.41
CA LYS A 338 -0.47 23.68 -2.30
C LYS A 338 -0.62 23.12 -3.72
N GLN A 339 0.41 22.43 -4.23
CA GLN A 339 0.33 21.76 -5.53
C GLN A 339 -0.62 20.55 -5.50
N ALA A 340 -0.58 19.73 -4.46
CA ALA A 340 -1.46 18.58 -4.27
C ALA A 340 -2.92 19.01 -4.10
N GLN A 341 -3.21 20.01 -3.26
CA GLN A 341 -4.54 20.63 -3.12
C GLN A 341 -5.06 21.13 -4.47
N ARG A 342 -4.23 21.82 -5.27
CA ARG A 342 -4.63 22.31 -6.60
C ARG A 342 -4.90 21.17 -7.59
N GLN A 343 -4.10 20.09 -7.58
CA GLN A 343 -4.40 18.92 -8.42
C GLN A 343 -5.63 18.16 -7.94
N LEU A 344 -5.87 18.06 -6.63
CA LEU A 344 -7.06 17.45 -6.04
C LEU A 344 -8.33 18.21 -6.43
N LEU A 345 -8.32 19.55 -6.37
CA LEU A 345 -9.40 20.40 -6.87
C LEU A 345 -9.71 20.16 -8.36
N LEU A 346 -8.66 20.15 -9.20
CA LEU A 346 -8.80 19.84 -10.62
C LEU A 346 -9.34 18.41 -10.83
N THR A 347 -8.93 17.44 -10.00
CA THR A 347 -9.45 16.06 -10.04
C THR A 347 -10.94 16.02 -9.71
N TYR A 348 -11.41 16.72 -8.67
CA TYR A 348 -12.83 16.80 -8.34
C TYR A 348 -13.66 17.47 -9.45
N ASN A 349 -13.13 18.52 -10.09
CA ASN A 349 -13.81 19.16 -11.21
C ASN A 349 -13.88 18.24 -12.45
N ASP A 350 -12.76 17.65 -12.86
CA ASP A 350 -12.70 16.76 -14.02
C ASP A 350 -13.60 15.52 -13.81
N PHE A 351 -13.60 14.98 -12.58
CA PHE A 351 -14.45 13.86 -12.20
C PHE A 351 -15.93 14.26 -12.19
N ALA A 352 -16.29 15.45 -11.69
CA ALA A 352 -17.68 15.93 -11.75
C ALA A 352 -18.18 16.12 -13.18
N VAL A 353 -17.33 16.60 -14.10
CA VAL A 353 -17.63 16.69 -15.54
C VAL A 353 -17.77 15.28 -16.15
N HIS A 354 -16.95 14.32 -15.74
CA HIS A 354 -17.10 12.92 -16.14
C HIS A 354 -18.43 12.31 -15.63
N CYS A 355 -18.79 12.53 -14.36
CA CYS A 355 -20.08 12.12 -13.79
C CYS A 355 -21.27 12.75 -14.55
N TYR A 356 -21.21 14.05 -14.84
CA TYR A 356 -22.23 14.74 -15.64
C TYR A 356 -22.43 14.10 -17.01
N ASN A 357 -21.34 13.79 -17.72
CA ASN A 357 -21.40 13.14 -19.04
C ASN A 357 -21.99 11.71 -19.00
N HIS A 358 -21.96 11.04 -17.84
CA HIS A 358 -22.57 9.72 -17.63
C HIS A 358 -23.95 9.79 -16.93
N GLY A 359 -24.50 10.99 -16.72
CA GLY A 359 -25.80 11.20 -16.06
C GLY A 359 -25.78 11.10 -14.52
N ALA A 360 -24.62 10.90 -13.90
CA ALA A 360 -24.42 10.79 -12.45
C ALA A 360 -24.39 12.17 -11.76
N TYR A 361 -25.42 12.99 -12.02
CA TYR A 361 -25.46 14.40 -11.60
C TYR A 361 -25.39 14.60 -10.08
N GLN A 362 -25.90 13.66 -9.28
CA GLN A 362 -25.82 13.73 -7.81
C GLN A 362 -24.37 13.63 -7.31
N GLU A 363 -23.59 12.72 -7.90
CA GLU A 363 -22.17 12.55 -7.59
C GLU A 363 -21.36 13.78 -8.02
N GLY A 364 -21.67 14.34 -9.20
CA GLY A 364 -21.09 15.60 -9.67
C GLY A 364 -21.31 16.76 -8.68
N VAL A 365 -22.52 16.90 -8.14
CA VAL A 365 -22.81 17.88 -7.07
C VAL A 365 -21.97 17.61 -5.81
N LEU A 366 -21.83 16.35 -5.37
CA LEU A 366 -21.04 16.00 -4.19
C LEU A 366 -19.53 16.28 -4.38
N LEU A 367 -18.99 16.03 -5.57
CA LEU A 367 -17.59 16.30 -5.92
C LEU A 367 -17.32 17.82 -5.97
N LEU A 368 -18.20 18.60 -6.61
CA LEU A 368 -18.09 20.06 -6.67
C LEU A 368 -18.34 20.71 -5.30
N ASN A 369 -19.18 20.12 -4.45
CA ASN A 369 -19.33 20.52 -3.05
C ASN A 369 -18.06 20.31 -2.21
N LYS A 370 -17.15 19.39 -2.60
CA LYS A 370 -15.81 19.30 -2.00
C LYS A 370 -14.93 20.43 -2.54
N ALA A 371 -14.82 20.57 -3.87
CA ALA A 371 -13.98 21.58 -4.51
C ALA A 371 -14.29 23.03 -4.06
N ILE A 372 -15.58 23.40 -3.98
CA ILE A 372 -16.04 24.76 -3.63
C ILE A 372 -15.76 25.11 -2.15
N ARG A 373 -15.52 24.13 -1.26
CA ARG A 373 -15.11 24.44 0.13
C ARG A 373 -13.74 25.11 0.16
N ASP A 374 -12.82 24.58 -0.64
CA ASP A 374 -11.41 24.98 -0.67
C ASP A 374 -11.18 26.18 -1.60
N GLU A 375 -11.74 26.17 -2.82
CA GLU A 375 -11.67 27.31 -3.76
C GLU A 375 -13.05 27.89 -4.10
N GLN A 376 -13.41 28.96 -3.40
CA GLN A 376 -14.68 29.70 -3.56
C GLN A 376 -14.64 30.75 -4.70
N ASN A 377 -13.51 30.86 -5.39
CA ASN A 377 -13.25 31.93 -6.36
C ASN A 377 -13.40 31.50 -7.84
N GLU A 378 -13.46 30.20 -8.11
CA GLU A 378 -13.45 29.65 -9.47
C GLU A 378 -14.88 29.52 -10.02
N LYS A 379 -15.28 30.46 -10.90
CA LYS A 379 -16.63 30.51 -11.50
C LYS A 379 -17.05 29.19 -12.15
N GLY A 380 -16.10 28.45 -12.74
CA GLY A 380 -16.35 27.17 -13.40
C GLY A 380 -16.92 26.09 -12.47
N LEU A 381 -16.55 26.08 -11.18
CA LEU A 381 -17.08 25.12 -10.22
C LEU A 381 -18.58 25.33 -9.97
N TYR A 382 -18.99 26.59 -9.84
CA TYR A 382 -20.41 26.95 -9.70
C TYR A 382 -21.19 26.68 -10.99
N ILE A 383 -20.63 26.99 -12.16
CA ILE A 383 -21.25 26.66 -13.46
C ILE A 383 -21.49 25.15 -13.56
N ASN A 384 -20.47 24.32 -13.29
CA ASN A 384 -20.58 22.86 -13.37
C ASN A 384 -21.56 22.29 -12.32
N ARG A 385 -21.71 22.93 -11.15
CA ARG A 385 -22.66 22.48 -10.12
C ARG A 385 -24.10 22.90 -10.45
N GLY A 386 -24.28 24.11 -10.97
CA GLY A 386 -25.55 24.60 -11.51
C GLY A 386 -26.04 23.76 -12.69
N ASP A 387 -25.13 23.31 -13.58
CA ASP A 387 -25.42 22.34 -14.65
C ASP A 387 -26.00 21.04 -14.10
N CYS A 388 -25.35 20.45 -13.09
CA CYS A 388 -25.83 19.23 -12.44
C CYS A 388 -27.22 19.44 -11.78
N PHE A 389 -27.42 20.55 -11.07
CA PHE A 389 -28.72 20.89 -10.50
C PHE A 389 -29.81 21.14 -11.57
N PHE A 390 -29.45 21.74 -12.71
CA PHE A 390 -30.37 21.99 -13.82
C PHE A 390 -30.88 20.68 -14.44
N GLN A 391 -30.02 19.67 -14.59
CA GLN A 391 -30.42 18.34 -15.07
C GLN A 391 -31.24 17.57 -14.04
N LEU A 392 -30.91 17.68 -12.75
CA LEU A 392 -31.73 17.15 -11.65
C LEU A 392 -33.10 17.83 -11.48
N GLY A 393 -33.38 18.90 -12.24
CA GLY A 393 -34.61 19.68 -12.12
C GLY A 393 -34.65 20.63 -10.92
N ASN A 394 -33.55 20.75 -10.17
CA ASN A 394 -33.39 21.58 -8.98
C ASN A 394 -33.12 23.05 -9.36
N LEU A 395 -34.08 23.67 -10.08
CA LEU A 395 -33.88 24.94 -10.79
C LEU A 395 -33.45 26.10 -9.87
N ALA A 396 -33.98 26.19 -8.64
CA ALA A 396 -33.60 27.23 -7.68
C ALA A 396 -32.14 27.12 -7.21
N PHE A 397 -31.60 25.91 -7.06
CA PHE A 397 -30.19 25.70 -6.72
C PHE A 397 -29.27 26.02 -7.91
N ALA A 398 -29.69 25.66 -9.13
CA ALA A 398 -28.99 26.09 -10.35
C ALA A 398 -28.98 27.62 -10.50
N GLU A 399 -30.06 28.29 -10.11
CA GLU A 399 -30.15 29.77 -10.18
C GLU A 399 -29.18 30.43 -9.21
N ALA A 400 -29.09 29.93 -7.97
CA ALA A 400 -28.12 30.41 -6.99
C ALA A 400 -26.67 30.24 -7.46
N ASP A 401 -26.36 29.09 -8.06
CA ASP A 401 -25.01 28.81 -8.58
C ASP A 401 -24.65 29.66 -9.80
N TYR A 402 -25.54 29.83 -10.77
CA TYR A 402 -25.29 30.73 -11.91
C TYR A 402 -25.24 32.21 -11.48
N LYS A 403 -26.05 32.63 -10.49
CA LYS A 403 -25.92 33.98 -9.87
C LYS A 403 -24.56 34.17 -9.22
N GLN A 404 -24.03 33.16 -8.52
CA GLN A 404 -22.71 33.20 -7.91
C GLN A 404 -21.58 33.21 -8.97
N ALA A 405 -21.71 32.44 -10.06
CA ALA A 405 -20.76 32.47 -11.18
C ALA A 405 -20.72 33.85 -11.87
N LEU A 406 -21.89 34.46 -12.09
CA LEU A 406 -22.01 35.80 -12.68
C LEU A 406 -21.56 36.91 -11.71
N ALA A 407 -21.75 36.74 -10.39
CA ALA A 407 -21.18 37.65 -9.40
C ALA A 407 -19.63 37.63 -9.37
N LEU A 408 -19.02 36.50 -9.75
CA LEU A 408 -17.56 36.40 -9.95
C LEU A 408 -17.11 36.93 -11.33
N SER A 409 -17.97 36.90 -12.35
CA SER A 409 -17.64 37.27 -13.73
C SER A 409 -18.88 37.71 -14.54
N PRO A 410 -19.35 38.96 -14.40
CA PRO A 410 -20.62 39.42 -14.99
C PRO A 410 -20.75 39.26 -16.51
N LEU A 411 -19.64 39.42 -17.22
CA LEU A 411 -19.56 39.39 -18.68
C LEU A 411 -19.25 37.97 -19.22
N ASP A 412 -19.44 36.92 -18.42
CA ASP A 412 -19.24 35.53 -18.88
C ASP A 412 -20.37 35.08 -19.81
N GLU A 413 -20.08 34.89 -21.10
CA GLU A 413 -21.10 34.51 -22.09
C GLU A 413 -21.71 33.14 -21.78
N GLY A 414 -20.91 32.18 -21.31
CA GLY A 414 -21.37 30.84 -20.93
C GLY A 414 -22.38 30.86 -19.77
N ALA A 415 -22.05 31.54 -18.67
CA ALA A 415 -22.93 31.67 -17.51
C ALA A 415 -24.19 32.51 -17.82
N ASN A 416 -24.08 33.55 -18.65
CA ASN A 416 -25.24 34.33 -19.10
C ASN A 416 -26.18 33.46 -19.98
N LEU A 417 -25.64 32.71 -20.93
CA LEU A 417 -26.42 31.79 -21.76
C LEU A 417 -27.13 30.72 -20.92
N ARG A 418 -26.42 30.11 -19.96
CA ARG A 418 -26.97 29.11 -19.04
C ARG A 418 -28.05 29.69 -18.12
N MET A 419 -27.86 30.91 -17.62
CA MET A 419 -28.90 31.64 -16.89
C MET A 419 -30.13 31.90 -17.77
N GLY A 420 -29.94 32.35 -19.02
CA GLY A 420 -31.05 32.55 -19.96
C GLY A 420 -31.90 31.29 -20.18
N VAL A 421 -31.24 30.14 -20.40
CA VAL A 421 -31.90 28.83 -20.57
C VAL A 421 -32.57 28.34 -19.26
N LEU A 422 -31.98 28.64 -18.10
CA LEU A 422 -32.61 28.36 -16.80
C LEU A 422 -33.87 29.19 -16.59
N GLN A 423 -33.81 30.50 -16.84
CA GLN A 423 -34.96 31.40 -16.71
C GLN A 423 -36.07 31.01 -17.71
N GLU A 424 -35.73 30.62 -18.94
CA GLU A 424 -36.69 30.04 -19.89
C GLU A 424 -37.37 28.77 -19.32
N LYS A 425 -36.61 27.84 -18.74
CA LYS A 425 -37.14 26.61 -18.13
C LYS A 425 -38.05 26.91 -16.92
N MET A 426 -37.70 27.90 -16.09
CA MET A 426 -38.54 28.35 -14.97
C MET A 426 -39.81 29.06 -15.46
N GLY A 427 -39.72 29.92 -16.48
CA GLY A 427 -40.88 30.55 -17.12
C GLY A 427 -41.88 29.54 -17.68
N PHE A 428 -41.40 28.47 -18.33
CA PHE A 428 -42.24 27.35 -18.76
C PHE A 428 -42.89 26.59 -17.58
N CYS A 429 -42.18 26.41 -16.47
CA CYS A 429 -42.74 25.81 -15.26
C CYS A 429 -43.87 26.69 -14.69
N GLN A 430 -43.71 28.00 -14.58
CA GLN A 430 -44.77 28.90 -14.11
C GLN A 430 -45.94 28.98 -15.09
N GLN A 431 -45.67 28.97 -16.40
CA GLN A 431 -46.72 28.93 -17.43
C GLN A 431 -47.59 27.67 -17.34
N LYS A 432 -47.02 26.49 -17.01
CA LYS A 432 -47.78 25.26 -16.74
C LYS A 432 -48.69 25.38 -15.51
N HIS A 433 -48.25 26.10 -14.47
CA HIS A 433 -49.06 26.43 -13.29
C HIS A 433 -50.02 27.62 -13.52
N ARG A 434 -50.16 28.11 -14.76
CA ARG A 434 -50.97 29.30 -15.16
C ARG A 434 -50.55 30.61 -14.48
N GLN A 435 -49.36 30.68 -13.88
CA GLN A 435 -48.82 31.90 -13.29
C GLN A 435 -48.17 32.76 -14.39
N PHE A 436 -48.99 33.38 -15.23
CA PHE A 436 -48.49 34.11 -16.41
C PHE A 436 -47.67 35.36 -16.07
N GLN A 437 -47.88 35.98 -14.90
CA GLN A 437 -47.10 37.13 -14.43
C GLN A 437 -45.65 36.74 -14.11
N THR A 438 -45.44 35.77 -13.22
CA THR A 438 -44.09 35.26 -12.89
C THR A 438 -43.41 34.61 -14.09
N ALA A 439 -44.18 34.03 -15.03
CA ALA A 439 -43.65 33.60 -16.31
C ALA A 439 -43.12 34.77 -17.18
N GLU A 440 -43.82 35.90 -17.25
CA GLU A 440 -43.34 37.10 -17.95
C GLU A 440 -42.06 37.67 -17.31
N GLU A 441 -41.94 37.64 -15.98
CA GLU A 441 -40.74 38.04 -15.26
C GLU A 441 -39.55 37.15 -15.63
N HIS A 442 -39.69 35.83 -15.53
CA HIS A 442 -38.65 34.87 -15.92
C HIS A 442 -38.24 35.03 -17.40
N PHE A 443 -39.19 35.14 -18.34
CA PHE A 443 -38.83 35.36 -19.75
C PHE A 443 -38.18 36.73 -20.00
N SER A 444 -38.48 37.74 -19.18
CA SER A 444 -37.80 39.04 -19.23
C SER A 444 -36.37 38.98 -18.70
N GLU A 445 -36.09 38.17 -17.68
CA GLU A 445 -34.74 37.92 -17.19
C GLU A 445 -33.92 37.09 -18.20
N ALA A 446 -34.54 36.10 -18.84
CA ALA A 446 -33.92 35.37 -19.96
C ALA A 446 -33.48 36.31 -21.09
N ILE A 447 -34.32 37.29 -21.44
CA ILE A 447 -34.00 38.34 -22.43
C ILE A 447 -32.84 39.24 -21.97
N ARG A 448 -32.78 39.63 -20.69
CA ARG A 448 -31.65 40.42 -20.16
C ARG A 448 -30.31 39.71 -20.32
N HIS A 449 -30.28 38.40 -20.05
CA HIS A 449 -29.06 37.58 -20.16
C HIS A 449 -28.69 37.17 -21.59
N SER A 450 -29.63 37.10 -22.54
CA SER A 450 -29.31 36.85 -23.96
C SER A 450 -30.31 37.54 -24.91
N PRO A 451 -30.19 38.86 -25.12
CA PRO A 451 -31.18 39.65 -25.87
C PRO A 451 -31.25 39.34 -27.37
N GLN A 452 -30.37 38.50 -27.90
CA GLN A 452 -30.38 38.08 -29.31
C GLN A 452 -31.17 36.77 -29.55
N LYS A 453 -31.80 36.17 -28.52
CA LYS A 453 -32.56 34.91 -28.65
C LYS A 453 -34.05 35.19 -28.95
N PRO A 454 -34.56 34.96 -30.18
CA PRO A 454 -35.94 35.33 -30.53
C PRO A 454 -36.98 34.51 -29.75
N GLN A 455 -36.63 33.27 -29.37
CA GLN A 455 -37.52 32.36 -28.65
C GLN A 455 -38.05 32.98 -27.34
N TYR A 456 -37.20 33.65 -26.54
CA TYR A 456 -37.60 34.21 -25.25
C TYR A 456 -38.67 35.30 -25.42
N TYR A 457 -38.53 36.17 -26.43
CA TYR A 457 -39.55 37.16 -26.79
C TYR A 457 -40.86 36.50 -27.22
N LEU A 458 -40.82 35.43 -28.03
CA LEU A 458 -42.02 34.69 -28.42
C LEU A 458 -42.72 34.01 -27.23
N HIS A 459 -41.96 33.56 -26.22
CA HIS A 459 -42.52 32.99 -24.99
C HIS A 459 -43.12 34.06 -24.08
N ARG A 460 -42.48 35.23 -23.96
CA ARG A 460 -43.04 36.39 -23.26
C ARG A 460 -44.31 36.92 -23.94
N ALA A 461 -44.32 37.06 -25.27
CA ALA A 461 -45.47 37.51 -26.04
C ALA A 461 -46.74 36.68 -25.77
N LYS A 462 -46.58 35.36 -25.66
CA LYS A 462 -47.68 34.44 -25.35
C LYS A 462 -48.20 34.59 -23.92
N CYS A 463 -47.33 34.83 -22.94
CA CYS A 463 -47.76 35.14 -21.58
C CYS A 463 -48.50 36.49 -21.54
N ARG A 464 -47.99 37.50 -22.25
CA ARG A 464 -48.62 38.81 -22.41
C ARG A 464 -49.99 38.76 -23.06
N GLN A 465 -50.22 37.85 -24.02
CA GLN A 465 -51.56 37.59 -24.57
C GLN A 465 -52.54 37.10 -23.49
N PHE A 466 -52.14 36.14 -22.64
CA PHE A 466 -52.99 35.69 -21.52
C PHE A 466 -53.19 36.77 -20.44
N LEU A 467 -52.23 37.68 -20.26
CA LEU A 467 -52.33 38.86 -19.40
C LEU A 467 -53.04 40.07 -20.04
N GLN A 468 -53.60 39.91 -21.26
CA GLN A 468 -54.23 40.98 -22.05
C GLN A 468 -53.32 42.19 -22.38
N ASN A 469 -52.01 42.08 -22.19
CA ASN A 469 -51.01 43.07 -22.57
C ASN A 469 -50.70 42.99 -24.08
N ILE A 470 -51.70 43.33 -24.91
CA ILE A 470 -51.64 43.21 -26.38
C ILE A 470 -50.52 44.10 -26.96
N LEU A 471 -50.26 45.28 -26.38
CA LEU A 471 -49.19 46.18 -26.84
C LEU A 471 -47.80 45.58 -26.59
N GLY A 472 -47.56 45.03 -25.39
CA GLY A 472 -46.31 44.33 -25.07
C GLY A 472 -46.11 43.06 -25.91
N ALA A 473 -47.20 42.32 -26.18
CA ALA A 473 -47.15 41.15 -27.06
C ALA A 473 -46.82 41.52 -28.52
N ARG A 474 -47.39 42.62 -29.04
CA ARG A 474 -47.07 43.17 -30.37
C ARG A 474 -45.60 43.59 -30.49
N LEU A 475 -45.07 44.28 -29.47
CA LEU A 475 -43.66 44.67 -29.42
C LEU A 475 -42.73 43.46 -29.40
N ASP A 476 -43.02 42.44 -28.58
CA ASP A 476 -42.23 41.21 -28.53
C ASP A 476 -42.25 40.48 -29.89
N VAL A 477 -43.40 40.35 -30.56
CA VAL A 477 -43.45 39.74 -31.91
C VAL A 477 -42.71 40.58 -32.96
N ALA A 478 -42.72 41.91 -32.85
CA ALA A 478 -41.89 42.76 -33.71
C ALA A 478 -40.38 42.53 -33.45
N THR A 479 -39.94 42.36 -32.20
CA THR A 479 -38.53 41.99 -31.92
C THR A 479 -38.17 40.60 -32.45
N VAL A 480 -39.09 39.62 -32.43
CA VAL A 480 -38.86 38.30 -33.04
C VAL A 480 -38.60 38.44 -34.53
N LEU A 481 -39.43 39.21 -35.24
CA LEU A 481 -39.29 39.45 -36.68
C LEU A 481 -38.02 40.24 -37.04
N LEU A 482 -37.61 41.19 -36.20
CA LEU A 482 -36.36 41.94 -36.36
C LEU A 482 -35.11 41.06 -36.18
N LEU A 483 -35.16 40.08 -35.28
CA LEU A 483 -34.06 39.13 -35.05
C LEU A 483 -34.04 37.96 -36.05
N ASN A 484 -35.21 37.50 -36.50
CA ASN A 484 -35.36 36.46 -37.52
C ASN A 484 -36.74 36.57 -38.22
N PRO A 485 -36.81 37.10 -39.46
CA PRO A 485 -38.07 37.22 -40.20
C PRO A 485 -38.77 35.88 -40.49
N GLU A 486 -38.00 34.79 -40.63
CA GLU A 486 -38.51 33.44 -40.99
C GLU A 486 -38.78 32.56 -39.75
N TYR A 487 -38.94 33.16 -38.56
CA TYR A 487 -39.02 32.38 -37.32
C TYR A 487 -40.20 31.38 -37.33
N PRO A 488 -39.98 30.08 -37.05
CA PRO A 488 -41.00 29.05 -37.18
C PRO A 488 -42.13 29.22 -36.16
N LYS A 489 -43.35 28.81 -36.55
CA LYS A 489 -44.59 28.90 -35.73
C LYS A 489 -45.03 30.34 -35.39
N MET A 490 -44.44 31.36 -36.04
CA MET A 490 -44.77 32.77 -35.81
C MET A 490 -46.13 33.17 -36.44
N ALA A 491 -46.48 32.64 -37.63
CA ALA A 491 -47.68 33.00 -38.39
C ALA A 491 -49.01 32.97 -37.61
N ALA A 492 -49.23 31.97 -36.74
CA ALA A 492 -50.44 31.91 -35.91
C ALA A 492 -50.52 33.06 -34.89
N VAL A 493 -49.38 33.42 -34.29
CA VAL A 493 -49.29 34.55 -33.35
C VAL A 493 -49.39 35.88 -34.09
N MET A 494 -48.80 35.97 -35.29
CA MET A 494 -48.90 37.11 -36.21
C MET A 494 -50.36 37.42 -36.53
N ASN A 495 -51.12 36.44 -37.04
CA ASN A 495 -52.53 36.62 -37.40
C ASN A 495 -53.40 37.08 -36.22
N THR A 496 -53.07 36.67 -34.98
CA THR A 496 -53.81 37.11 -33.78
C THR A 496 -53.44 38.50 -33.26
N LEU A 497 -52.26 39.03 -33.58
CA LEU A 497 -51.79 40.32 -33.07
C LEU A 497 -51.77 41.43 -34.14
N PHE A 498 -51.50 41.07 -35.39
CA PHE A 498 -51.44 41.97 -36.55
C PHE A 498 -52.35 41.45 -37.68
N PRO A 499 -53.69 41.50 -37.53
CA PRO A 499 -54.61 41.05 -38.57
C PRO A 499 -54.34 41.73 -39.91
N SER A 500 -54.38 40.98 -41.01
CA SER A 500 -54.19 41.47 -42.39
C SER A 500 -52.88 42.20 -42.70
N MET A 501 -51.84 42.10 -41.85
CA MET A 501 -50.51 42.65 -42.15
C MET A 501 -49.55 41.58 -42.68
N THR A 502 -48.67 41.95 -43.62
CA THR A 502 -47.52 41.12 -44.01
C THR A 502 -46.33 41.35 -43.06
N VAL A 503 -45.36 40.44 -43.05
CA VAL A 503 -44.13 40.60 -42.23
C VAL A 503 -43.41 41.91 -42.55
N GLU A 504 -43.31 42.28 -43.82
CA GLU A 504 -42.77 43.59 -44.24
C GLU A 504 -43.55 44.78 -43.66
N ASN A 505 -44.89 44.72 -43.69
CA ASN A 505 -45.72 45.82 -43.18
C ASN A 505 -45.63 45.93 -41.65
N VAL A 506 -45.42 44.82 -40.95
CA VAL A 506 -45.12 44.83 -39.51
C VAL A 506 -43.74 45.44 -39.26
N LEU A 507 -42.71 45.06 -40.02
CA LEU A 507 -41.34 45.60 -39.91
C LEU A 507 -41.24 47.10 -40.27
N LYS A 508 -42.11 47.60 -41.16
CA LYS A 508 -42.24 49.02 -41.51
C LYS A 508 -43.10 49.83 -40.54
N SER A 509 -43.66 49.20 -39.49
CA SER A 509 -44.58 49.86 -38.54
C SER A 509 -43.85 50.62 -37.41
N GLN A 510 -44.52 51.60 -36.81
CA GLN A 510 -44.05 52.31 -35.61
C GLN A 510 -43.73 51.35 -34.44
N VAL A 511 -44.43 50.22 -34.35
CA VAL A 511 -44.20 49.17 -33.35
C VAL A 511 -42.84 48.50 -33.57
N ALA A 512 -42.43 48.29 -34.82
CA ALA A 512 -41.12 47.72 -35.13
C ALA A 512 -39.97 48.70 -34.89
N GLU A 513 -40.11 49.99 -35.23
CA GLU A 513 -39.08 50.98 -34.86
C GLU A 513 -38.94 51.14 -33.34
N LEU A 514 -40.04 51.09 -32.57
CA LEU A 514 -39.96 51.10 -31.10
C LEU A 514 -39.32 49.81 -30.56
N ALA A 515 -39.67 48.65 -31.11
CA ALA A 515 -39.06 47.36 -30.77
C ALA A 515 -37.55 47.32 -31.07
N LYS A 516 -37.13 47.90 -32.20
CA LYS A 516 -35.72 48.05 -32.64
C LYS A 516 -34.93 48.95 -31.68
N LEU A 517 -35.50 50.08 -31.25
CA LEU A 517 -34.90 50.97 -30.23
C LEU A 517 -34.84 50.32 -28.84
N GLN A 518 -35.80 49.45 -28.48
CA GLN A 518 -35.72 48.66 -27.25
C GLN A 518 -34.64 47.57 -27.35
N LEU A 519 -34.52 46.91 -28.50
CA LEU A 519 -33.53 45.86 -28.75
C LEU A 519 -32.10 46.41 -28.75
N SER A 520 -31.82 47.54 -29.40
CA SER A 520 -30.48 48.14 -29.39
C SER A 520 -30.04 48.51 -27.97
N ARG A 521 -30.91 49.22 -27.22
CA ARG A 521 -30.68 49.55 -25.81
C ARG A 521 -30.42 48.31 -24.96
N MET A 522 -31.12 47.19 -25.21
CA MET A 522 -30.91 45.95 -24.46
C MET A 522 -29.61 45.21 -24.84
N ILE A 523 -29.14 45.31 -26.09
CA ILE A 523 -27.84 44.79 -26.50
C ILE A 523 -26.70 45.66 -25.91
N GLU A 524 -26.84 46.99 -25.94
CA GLU A 524 -25.86 47.94 -25.41
C GLU A 524 -25.65 47.80 -23.89
N ASN A 525 -26.74 47.62 -23.13
CA ASN A 525 -26.78 47.64 -21.67
C ASN A 525 -26.82 46.25 -21.01
N GLY A 526 -27.25 45.20 -21.72
CA GLY A 526 -27.72 43.91 -21.19
C GLY A 526 -26.90 43.33 -20.02
N PRO A 527 -25.81 42.59 -20.27
CA PRO A 527 -25.02 41.97 -19.19
C PRO A 527 -24.27 42.98 -18.31
N LYS A 528 -24.10 44.23 -18.77
CA LYS A 528 -23.38 45.29 -18.04
C LYS A 528 -24.19 45.81 -16.84
N ASN A 529 -25.51 45.93 -16.99
CA ASN A 529 -26.39 46.56 -16.00
C ASN A 529 -27.09 45.57 -15.05
N ILE A 530 -26.95 44.25 -15.24
CA ILE A 530 -27.48 43.24 -14.30
C ILE A 530 -26.61 43.16 -13.04
N TYR A 531 -25.28 43.28 -13.19
CA TYR A 531 -24.32 43.28 -12.09
C TYR A 531 -23.39 44.52 -12.16
N PRO A 532 -23.92 45.74 -11.98
CA PRO A 532 -23.13 46.97 -12.06
C PRO A 532 -22.06 47.00 -10.96
N GLN A 533 -20.79 46.78 -11.33
CA GLN A 533 -19.59 46.62 -10.46
C GLN A 533 -19.91 46.34 -8.99
N SER A 534 -20.54 45.18 -8.73
CA SER A 534 -21.43 45.07 -7.59
C SER A 534 -20.74 45.25 -6.23
N THR A 535 -21.53 45.68 -5.24
CA THR A 535 -21.11 45.65 -3.83
C THR A 535 -20.75 44.24 -3.35
N VAL A 536 -21.11 43.17 -4.08
CA VAL A 536 -20.61 41.80 -3.84
C VAL A 536 -19.18 41.63 -4.37
N VAL A 537 -18.86 42.15 -5.57
CA VAL A 537 -17.46 42.20 -6.06
C VAL A 537 -16.60 43.06 -5.13
N GLN A 538 -17.09 44.22 -4.69
CA GLN A 538 -16.39 45.05 -3.69
C GLN A 538 -16.21 44.30 -2.37
N ARG A 539 -17.26 43.70 -1.80
CA ARG A 539 -17.16 42.90 -0.56
C ARG A 539 -16.25 41.68 -0.70
N LEU A 540 -16.20 41.01 -1.85
CA LEU A 540 -15.26 39.92 -2.11
C LEU A 540 -13.82 40.42 -2.25
N LEU A 541 -13.62 41.58 -2.89
CA LEU A 541 -12.32 42.25 -2.96
C LEU A 541 -11.85 42.74 -1.59
N GLU A 542 -12.75 43.26 -0.75
CA GLU A 542 -12.51 43.61 0.66
C GLU A 542 -12.22 42.38 1.50
N ARG A 543 -12.95 41.27 1.31
CA ARG A 543 -12.70 40.01 2.01
C ARG A 543 -11.33 39.42 1.62
N ARG A 544 -10.93 39.54 0.35
CA ARG A 544 -9.57 39.24 -0.13
C ARG A 544 -8.52 40.18 0.47
N LYS A 545 -8.74 41.50 0.47
CA LYS A 545 -7.86 42.49 1.12
C LYS A 545 -7.68 42.17 2.61
N ALA A 546 -8.77 41.89 3.33
CA ALA A 546 -8.76 41.49 4.73
C ALA A 546 -8.02 40.16 4.96
N GLN A 547 -8.19 39.15 4.09
CA GLN A 547 -7.44 37.90 4.16
C GLN A 547 -5.93 38.08 3.88
N VAL A 548 -5.55 39.01 3.00
CA VAL A 548 -4.16 39.39 2.74
C VAL A 548 -3.58 40.17 3.92
N LEU A 549 -4.31 41.15 4.45
CA LEU A 549 -3.93 41.90 5.66
C LEU A 549 -3.77 40.95 6.86
N VAL A 550 -4.70 40.03 7.11
CA VAL A 550 -4.59 39.03 8.19
C VAL A 550 -3.42 38.05 7.98
N LYS A 551 -2.94 37.86 6.74
CA LYS A 551 -1.70 37.11 6.48
C LYS A 551 -0.45 37.95 6.78
N LEU A 552 -0.42 39.21 6.33
CA LEU A 552 0.67 40.15 6.62
C LEU A 552 0.80 40.41 8.12
N TRP A 553 -0.29 40.72 8.81
CA TRP A 553 -0.32 40.99 10.26
C TRP A 553 0.13 39.77 11.07
N LYS A 554 -0.11 38.54 10.59
CA LYS A 554 0.44 37.31 11.17
C LYS A 554 1.93 37.08 10.90
N GLN A 555 2.49 37.69 9.85
CA GLN A 555 3.93 37.69 9.60
C GLN A 555 4.63 38.79 10.42
N GLU A 556 3.98 39.95 10.62
CA GLU A 556 4.45 41.03 11.48
C GLU A 556 4.46 40.62 12.96
N LEU A 557 3.41 39.93 13.44
CA LEU A 557 3.35 39.32 14.78
C LEU A 557 4.35 38.17 15.00
N LEU A 558 5.06 37.72 13.96
CA LEU A 558 6.20 36.79 14.05
C LEU A 558 7.56 37.51 13.98
N GLY A 559 7.58 38.84 13.85
CA GLY A 559 8.78 39.67 13.73
C GLY A 559 9.04 40.60 14.92
N THR A 560 8.07 40.81 15.82
CA THR A 560 8.22 41.65 17.02
C THR A 560 8.66 40.81 18.23
N PRO A 561 9.78 41.12 18.91
CA PRO A 561 10.08 40.55 20.22
C PRO A 561 9.05 41.04 21.26
N GLU A 562 8.83 40.24 22.30
CA GLU A 562 7.79 40.50 23.31
C GLU A 562 8.22 41.61 24.29
N GLU A 563 7.43 42.68 24.38
CA GLU A 563 7.42 43.61 25.52
C GLU A 563 6.03 43.60 26.17
N GLU A 564 5.98 43.44 27.50
CA GLU A 564 4.73 43.33 28.25
C GLU A 564 4.06 44.71 28.45
N VAL A 565 2.79 44.84 28.05
CA VAL A 565 1.95 45.99 28.44
C VAL A 565 0.70 45.47 29.16
N THR A 566 0.49 45.98 30.38
CA THR A 566 -0.51 45.46 31.32
C THR A 566 -1.94 45.95 31.03
N LEU A 567 -2.90 45.06 31.25
CA LEU A 567 -4.33 45.29 30.95
C LEU A 567 -5.13 45.58 32.22
N TYR A 568 -5.82 46.73 32.26
CA TYR A 568 -6.76 47.07 33.33
C TYR A 568 -8.07 46.27 33.22
N GLN A 569 -8.60 45.87 34.38
CA GLN A 569 -9.95 45.28 34.56
C GLN A 569 -10.91 46.41 35.03
N ALA A 570 -12.24 46.30 35.14
CA ALA A 570 -13.22 45.20 35.12
C ALA A 570 -14.62 45.80 34.68
N PRO A 571 -15.82 45.22 34.91
CA PRO A 571 -16.19 43.92 35.49
C PRO A 571 -17.28 43.08 34.77
N GLN A 572 -17.12 41.75 34.89
CA GLN A 572 -18.11 40.70 35.20
C GLN A 572 -19.58 40.77 34.71
N LEU A 573 -20.02 39.66 34.09
CA LEU A 573 -21.32 39.03 34.39
C LEU A 573 -21.17 37.49 34.32
N ALA A 574 -22.08 36.74 34.94
CA ALA A 574 -21.86 35.40 35.53
C ALA A 574 -21.48 34.25 34.57
N GLU A 575 -20.78 33.24 35.12
CA GLU A 575 -20.40 31.99 34.44
C GLU A 575 -21.49 30.91 34.46
N GLU A 576 -21.50 30.03 33.45
CA GLU A 576 -21.85 28.61 33.64
C GLU A 576 -20.79 27.67 33.02
N LYS A 577 -20.00 27.03 33.91
CA LYS A 577 -19.44 25.66 33.80
C LYS A 577 -18.74 25.24 32.50
N LYS A 578 -17.43 25.52 32.44
CA LYS A 578 -16.48 24.83 31.55
C LYS A 578 -16.34 23.35 31.91
N VAL A 579 -16.55 22.45 30.94
CA VAL A 579 -15.92 21.11 30.96
C VAL A 579 -14.57 21.20 30.25
N LYS A 580 -13.50 20.73 30.91
CA LYS A 580 -12.14 20.75 30.35
C LYS A 580 -11.96 19.66 29.29
N THR A 581 -11.72 20.03 28.04
CA THR A 581 -11.15 19.13 27.03
C THR A 581 -9.68 19.48 26.78
N ALA A 582 -8.78 18.54 27.05
CA ALA A 582 -7.36 18.70 26.70
C ALA A 582 -7.18 18.60 25.17
N ARG A 583 -6.20 19.33 24.61
CA ARG A 583 -5.83 19.25 23.20
C ARG A 583 -5.26 17.85 22.86
N ARG A 584 -6.11 16.90 22.49
CA ARG A 584 -5.69 15.75 21.67
C ARG A 584 -5.40 16.25 20.26
N ARG A 585 -4.22 15.93 19.73
CA ARG A 585 -4.00 15.90 18.27
C ARG A 585 -4.81 14.73 17.72
N THR A 586 -5.86 14.99 16.96
CA THR A 586 -6.57 13.99 16.16
C THR A 586 -6.02 14.00 14.74
N SER A 587 -5.76 12.81 14.18
CA SER A 587 -5.44 12.66 12.77
C SER A 587 -6.65 12.99 11.88
N LEU A 588 -6.42 13.45 10.65
CA LEU A 588 -7.48 13.78 9.68
C LEU A 588 -8.07 12.52 9.00
N THR A 589 -8.32 11.48 9.78
CA THR A 589 -8.74 10.13 9.30
C THR A 589 -10.14 9.72 9.74
N ASP A 590 -10.70 10.35 10.77
CA ASP A 590 -11.98 9.94 11.36
C ASP A 590 -13.18 10.55 10.61
N SER A 591 -13.34 10.16 9.33
CA SER A 591 -14.59 10.32 8.57
C SER A 591 -14.78 9.28 7.45
N TYR A 592 -14.13 8.12 7.57
CA TYR A 592 -14.30 6.98 6.66
C TYR A 592 -14.76 5.76 7.47
N VAL A 593 -15.76 5.03 6.96
CA VAL A 593 -16.55 4.00 7.68
C VAL A 593 -17.49 4.57 8.76
N ASP A 594 -18.63 5.14 8.33
CA ASP A 594 -19.96 4.74 8.82
C ASP A 594 -21.09 5.56 8.13
N GLN A 595 -21.66 5.00 7.04
CA GLN A 595 -23.05 5.21 6.52
C GLN A 595 -23.22 4.69 5.07
N THR A 596 -23.02 3.39 4.84
CA THR A 596 -23.32 2.72 3.55
C THR A 596 -24.00 1.36 3.76
N SER A 597 -25.14 1.37 4.45
CA SER A 597 -25.95 0.17 4.74
C SER A 597 -27.43 0.30 4.34
N SER A 598 -27.71 0.95 3.21
CA SER A 598 -29.05 0.96 2.59
C SER A 598 -29.25 -0.27 1.69
N GLY A 599 -29.55 -1.43 2.30
CA GLY A 599 -29.96 -2.63 1.58
C GLY A 599 -31.37 -2.52 0.99
N SER A 600 -31.60 -3.18 -0.14
CA SER A 600 -32.91 -3.34 -0.78
C SER A 600 -32.88 -4.66 -1.59
N VAL A 601 -33.97 -5.42 -1.82
CA VAL A 601 -35.42 -5.21 -1.62
C VAL A 601 -36.02 -6.49 -0.97
N PHE A 602 -37.34 -6.50 -0.71
CA PHE A 602 -38.24 -7.64 -0.40
C PHE A 602 -38.42 -8.08 1.06
N SER A 603 -39.59 -7.71 1.60
CA SER A 603 -40.49 -8.69 2.22
C SER A 603 -41.95 -8.25 1.98
N SER A 604 -42.85 -9.22 1.81
CA SER A 604 -44.30 -9.02 1.64
C SER A 604 -45.06 -9.51 2.88
N LEU A 605 -46.33 -9.11 2.98
CA LEU A 605 -47.34 -9.46 3.99
C LEU A 605 -47.04 -10.67 4.93
N HIS A 606 -47.12 -10.48 6.26
CA HIS A 606 -48.37 -10.81 6.97
C HIS A 606 -48.48 -10.32 8.43
N GLN A 607 -49.70 -9.85 8.75
CA GLN A 607 -50.42 -9.79 10.04
C GLN A 607 -49.79 -10.38 11.35
N ARG A 608 -49.71 -9.55 12.41
CA ARG A 608 -50.46 -9.62 13.71
C ARG A 608 -49.87 -8.56 14.68
N LEU A 609 -50.67 -7.68 15.29
CA LEU A 609 -51.35 -7.82 16.61
C LEU A 609 -50.40 -8.17 17.77
N SER A 610 -50.36 -7.47 18.91
CA SER A 610 -51.15 -6.28 19.35
C SER A 610 -50.61 -5.63 20.65
N ASP A 611 -50.73 -4.29 20.72
CA ASP A 611 -50.82 -3.40 21.90
C ASP A 611 -49.69 -3.26 22.97
N PRO A 612 -49.67 -2.15 23.76
CA PRO A 612 -48.53 -1.70 24.56
C PRO A 612 -48.81 -1.63 26.10
N HIS A 613 -48.10 -0.73 26.81
CA HIS A 613 -48.09 -0.43 28.27
C HIS A 613 -47.03 -1.22 29.09
N LEU A 614 -46.43 -0.71 30.19
CA LEU A 614 -46.61 0.55 30.95
C LEU A 614 -45.31 1.00 31.70
N ARG A 615 -45.19 2.31 32.00
CA ARG A 615 -44.46 3.01 33.11
C ARG A 615 -43.01 2.62 33.57
N ARG A 616 -42.07 3.52 33.26
CA ARG A 616 -41.19 4.32 34.17
C ARG A 616 -40.68 3.75 35.54
N ARG A 617 -39.33 3.71 35.67
CA ARG A 617 -38.47 4.20 36.81
C ARG A 617 -38.53 3.46 38.19
N PRO A 618 -37.55 3.66 39.11
CA PRO A 618 -36.08 3.63 38.94
C PRO A 618 -35.29 3.01 40.14
N ALA A 619 -33.96 2.87 39.99
CA ALA A 619 -32.89 2.98 41.03
C ALA A 619 -32.92 2.18 42.36
N GLY A 620 -31.76 1.59 42.74
CA GLY A 620 -31.48 1.09 44.10
C GLY A 620 -30.28 0.12 44.17
N PRO A 621 -29.21 0.40 44.96
CA PRO A 621 -27.98 -0.42 44.95
C PRO A 621 -27.67 -1.15 46.28
N GLN A 622 -26.96 -2.29 46.18
CA GLN A 622 -26.06 -2.94 47.17
C GLN A 622 -25.65 -4.34 46.63
N MET A 623 -24.59 -5.05 47.07
CA MET A 623 -23.20 -4.69 47.45
C MET A 623 -22.41 -6.00 47.67
N PHE A 624 -21.07 -5.94 47.62
CA PHE A 624 -20.11 -6.88 48.25
C PHE A 624 -19.86 -8.33 47.76
N ARG A 625 -18.59 -8.72 47.96
CA ARG A 625 -17.97 -10.08 48.06
C ARG A 625 -17.76 -10.93 46.80
N ALA A 626 -16.50 -10.91 46.35
CA ALA A 626 -15.76 -12.05 45.76
C ALA A 626 -15.06 -12.85 46.91
N PRO A 627 -14.16 -13.84 46.69
CA PRO A 627 -13.69 -14.43 45.42
C PRO A 627 -13.57 -15.98 45.40
N ALA A 628 -12.96 -16.48 44.31
CA ALA A 628 -12.16 -17.71 44.21
C ALA A 628 -12.84 -19.10 44.32
N ASN A 629 -12.63 -19.89 43.27
CA ASN A 629 -12.15 -21.27 43.44
C ASN A 629 -11.35 -21.73 42.20
N CYS A 630 -10.23 -22.42 42.43
CA CYS A 630 -9.37 -22.94 41.36
C CYS A 630 -9.66 -24.43 41.11
N ARG A 631 -9.48 -24.91 39.86
CA ARG A 631 -9.01 -26.28 39.58
C ARG A 631 -8.54 -26.45 38.13
N LEU A 632 -7.29 -26.88 37.99
CA LEU A 632 -6.73 -27.51 36.78
C LEU A 632 -6.91 -29.03 36.87
N PRO A 633 -6.91 -29.74 35.74
CA PRO A 633 -6.32 -31.08 35.66
C PRO A 633 -5.10 -31.10 34.71
N ALA A 634 -4.28 -32.15 34.82
CA ALA A 634 -2.94 -32.23 34.22
C ALA A 634 -2.89 -32.84 32.81
N ARG A 635 -1.77 -32.62 32.11
CA ARG A 635 -1.35 -33.43 30.95
C ARG A 635 -0.86 -34.81 31.39
N PRO A 636 -0.87 -35.77 30.46
CA PRO A 636 0.32 -36.60 30.25
C PRO A 636 0.86 -36.49 28.81
N HIS A 637 2.18 -36.57 28.65
CA HIS A 637 2.85 -36.79 27.37
C HIS A 637 3.28 -38.26 27.26
N ARG A 638 3.13 -38.89 26.08
CA ARG A 638 3.94 -40.05 25.65
C ARG A 638 3.90 -40.21 24.13
N LEU A 639 5.06 -40.44 23.52
CA LEU A 639 5.23 -40.78 22.11
C LEU A 639 5.50 -42.28 21.95
N PRO A 640 5.01 -42.95 20.90
CA PRO A 640 5.42 -44.31 20.53
C PRO A 640 6.69 -44.32 19.63
N PRO A 641 7.44 -45.45 19.57
CA PRO A 641 8.68 -45.56 18.80
C PRO A 641 8.49 -46.08 17.35
N LEU A 642 9.57 -46.02 16.56
CA LEU A 642 9.68 -46.54 15.19
C LEU A 642 10.17 -48.00 15.15
N THR A 643 9.49 -48.88 14.43
CA THR A 643 10.02 -50.19 13.96
C THR A 643 9.46 -50.56 12.58
N ARG A 644 10.30 -51.17 11.73
CA ARG A 644 9.93 -51.71 10.39
C ARG A 644 9.29 -53.11 10.50
N GLN A 645 8.40 -53.45 9.55
CA GLN A 645 8.37 -54.77 8.89
C GLN A 645 7.61 -54.71 7.53
N VAL A 646 7.43 -55.84 6.83
CA VAL A 646 7.32 -55.90 5.35
C VAL A 646 6.18 -56.80 4.82
N GLY A 647 5.27 -56.22 4.02
CA GLY A 647 4.39 -56.89 3.03
C GLY A 647 3.31 -57.86 3.55
N PRO A 648 2.51 -58.51 2.66
CA PRO A 648 2.31 -58.22 1.23
C PRO A 648 0.81 -58.20 0.75
N GLU A 649 0.62 -57.81 -0.52
CA GLU A 649 -0.35 -58.34 -1.53
C GLU A 649 -1.90 -58.14 -1.54
N VAL A 650 -2.40 -58.01 -2.79
CA VAL A 650 -3.68 -58.45 -3.43
C VAL A 650 -5.03 -57.68 -3.21
N ALA A 651 -5.31 -56.84 -4.23
CA ALA A 651 -6.54 -56.65 -5.07
C ALA A 651 -8.00 -56.83 -4.56
N PHE A 652 -8.86 -55.87 -4.95
CA PHE A 652 -10.15 -55.97 -5.70
C PHE A 652 -10.71 -54.52 -5.81
N ALA A 653 -11.00 -53.83 -6.92
CA ALA A 653 -11.43 -54.11 -8.31
C ALA A 653 -12.95 -54.04 -8.54
N GLU A 654 -13.45 -52.86 -8.99
CA GLU A 654 -14.55 -52.65 -9.98
C GLU A 654 -14.50 -51.17 -10.46
N ARG A 655 -14.47 -50.87 -11.77
CA ARG A 655 -15.58 -50.54 -12.72
C ARG A 655 -16.27 -49.18 -12.49
N ALA A 656 -16.60 -48.37 -13.51
CA ALA A 656 -16.24 -48.37 -14.94
C ALA A 656 -16.56 -47.01 -15.62
N GLU A 657 -16.10 -46.84 -16.86
CA GLU A 657 -16.61 -45.91 -17.91
C GLU A 657 -16.46 -44.37 -17.71
N GLY A 658 -16.13 -43.59 -18.76
CA GLY A 658 -15.72 -44.00 -20.11
C GLY A 658 -15.44 -42.82 -21.08
N ALA A 659 -14.75 -43.13 -22.19
CA ALA A 659 -14.68 -42.42 -23.49
C ALA A 659 -14.36 -40.88 -23.55
N ALA A 660 -13.53 -40.39 -24.49
CA ALA A 660 -12.59 -41.03 -25.40
C ALA A 660 -11.54 -40.02 -25.93
N GLN A 661 -10.38 -40.51 -26.36
CA GLN A 661 -9.40 -39.78 -27.17
C GLN A 661 -9.35 -40.36 -28.60
N ARG A 662 -8.93 -39.55 -29.58
CA ARG A 662 -8.21 -39.92 -30.84
C ARG A 662 -7.86 -38.63 -31.62
N SER A 663 -6.77 -38.41 -32.36
CA SER A 663 -5.38 -38.93 -32.49
C SER A 663 -4.99 -39.16 -33.97
N HIS A 664 -3.84 -38.60 -34.38
CA HIS A 664 -3.11 -38.78 -35.67
C HIS A 664 -3.69 -38.09 -36.94
N VAL A 665 -2.99 -37.32 -37.81
CA VAL A 665 -1.57 -37.21 -38.31
C VAL A 665 -1.29 -38.14 -39.51
N PRO A 666 -0.63 -37.75 -40.63
CA PRO A 666 -0.32 -36.41 -41.23
C PRO A 666 -0.45 -36.29 -42.80
N GLY A 667 -0.06 -35.14 -43.38
CA GLY A 667 0.39 -34.97 -44.79
C GLY A 667 -0.22 -33.76 -45.54
N GLY A 668 0.45 -33.05 -46.45
CA GLY A 668 1.88 -33.02 -46.83
C GLY A 668 2.18 -32.15 -48.07
N GLY A 669 3.35 -31.48 -48.12
CA GLY A 669 3.89 -30.77 -49.31
C GLY A 669 3.61 -29.25 -49.42
N GLY A 670 4.44 -28.50 -50.17
CA GLY A 670 4.14 -27.11 -50.61
C GLY A 670 5.18 -25.99 -50.33
N SER A 671 6.29 -26.00 -51.07
CA SER A 671 7.15 -24.84 -51.49
C SER A 671 7.05 -23.43 -50.84
N GLN A 672 8.20 -22.95 -50.34
CA GLN A 672 8.88 -21.66 -50.64
C GLN A 672 8.14 -20.29 -50.59
N GLY A 673 8.81 -19.27 -50.02
CA GLY A 673 8.51 -17.84 -50.21
C GLY A 673 9.00 -16.97 -49.05
N GLN A 674 9.84 -15.96 -49.32
CA GLN A 674 10.24 -14.91 -48.36
C GLN A 674 9.63 -13.53 -48.74
N PRO A 675 9.68 -12.51 -47.86
CA PRO A 675 8.63 -11.49 -47.80
C PRO A 675 8.96 -10.17 -48.51
N GLU A 676 7.92 -9.43 -48.90
CA GLU A 676 8.01 -8.00 -49.23
C GLU A 676 6.86 -7.18 -48.60
N GLN A 677 7.23 -5.98 -48.16
CA GLN A 677 6.45 -4.73 -48.16
C GLN A 677 7.19 -3.78 -49.16
N PRO A 678 6.71 -2.57 -49.53
CA PRO A 678 5.57 -1.79 -49.03
C PRO A 678 4.78 -1.06 -50.15
N GLU A 679 4.20 0.10 -49.81
CA GLU A 679 3.96 1.29 -50.66
C GLU A 679 2.75 1.40 -51.64
N ASP A 680 1.72 2.10 -51.12
CA ASP A 680 1.35 3.48 -51.53
C ASP A 680 0.32 3.76 -52.67
N ARG A 681 -0.31 4.95 -52.54
CA ARG A 681 -1.12 5.74 -53.51
C ARG A 681 -2.62 5.47 -53.73
N ALA A 682 -3.37 6.56 -53.57
CA ALA A 682 -4.74 6.83 -54.05
C ALA A 682 -4.65 7.66 -55.39
N PRO A 683 -5.70 8.28 -56.01
CA PRO A 683 -7.06 8.56 -55.49
C PRO A 683 -8.30 8.54 -56.46
N GLY A 684 -9.49 8.29 -55.89
CA GLY A 684 -10.81 8.83 -56.33
C GLY A 684 -11.47 8.26 -57.61
N PRO A 685 -12.65 8.77 -58.04
CA PRO A 685 -13.56 9.72 -57.35
C PRO A 685 -15.09 9.36 -57.36
N VAL A 686 -15.88 10.05 -56.52
CA VAL A 686 -17.33 10.40 -56.61
C VAL A 686 -18.41 9.33 -56.95
N ALA A 687 -19.33 9.07 -55.99
CA ALA A 687 -20.79 8.96 -56.21
C ALA A 687 -21.61 9.01 -54.89
N VAL A 688 -22.69 9.82 -54.84
CA VAL A 688 -23.59 10.16 -53.70
C VAL A 688 -24.92 10.70 -54.32
N PRO A 689 -26.14 10.71 -53.72
CA PRO A 689 -26.62 10.30 -52.36
C PRO A 689 -27.85 9.35 -52.34
N ARG A 690 -28.30 8.93 -51.13
CA ARG A 690 -29.65 9.30 -50.57
C ARG A 690 -29.87 8.92 -49.09
N HIS A 691 -30.61 9.80 -48.41
CA HIS A 691 -30.77 9.98 -46.95
C HIS A 691 -31.35 8.83 -46.10
N ARG A 692 -30.96 8.82 -44.81
CA ARG A 692 -31.88 8.90 -43.64
C ARG A 692 -31.18 9.63 -42.46
N HIS A 693 -31.94 10.07 -41.46
CA HIS A 693 -31.51 11.08 -40.46
C HIS A 693 -30.70 10.55 -39.26
N PRO A 694 -29.75 11.35 -38.74
CA PRO A 694 -29.36 11.39 -37.33
C PRO A 694 -29.84 12.69 -36.62
N VAL A 695 -29.93 12.67 -35.29
CA VAL A 695 -30.16 13.87 -34.45
C VAL A 695 -29.16 13.89 -33.30
N GLU A 696 -28.00 14.50 -33.53
CA GLU A 696 -27.06 14.89 -32.47
C GLU A 696 -26.07 15.95 -32.99
N ALA A 697 -25.28 16.53 -32.08
CA ALA A 697 -24.26 17.58 -32.30
C ALA A 697 -24.74 19.03 -32.52
N ARG A 698 -24.79 19.80 -31.42
CA ARG A 698 -24.56 21.27 -31.42
C ARG A 698 -24.14 21.79 -30.04
N PHE A 699 -22.88 21.56 -29.64
CA PHE A 699 -22.07 22.41 -28.75
C PHE A 699 -20.63 21.86 -28.70
N ARG A 700 -19.79 22.31 -29.64
CA ARG A 700 -18.33 22.08 -29.67
C ARG A 700 -17.66 23.35 -30.19
N SER A 701 -17.40 24.31 -29.30
CA SER A 701 -16.82 25.61 -29.70
C SER A 701 -16.19 26.38 -28.54
N GLU A 702 -15.35 25.74 -27.71
CA GLU A 702 -14.49 26.46 -26.74
C GLU A 702 -13.30 25.63 -26.22
N ALA A 703 -12.62 24.89 -27.12
CA ALA A 703 -11.49 24.00 -26.77
C ALA A 703 -10.27 24.17 -27.69
N ALA A 704 -10.16 25.30 -28.39
CA ALA A 704 -9.19 25.49 -29.48
C ALA A 704 -8.48 26.87 -29.44
N HIS A 705 -7.97 27.27 -28.27
CA HIS A 705 -7.18 28.50 -28.11
C HIS A 705 -6.06 28.37 -27.05
N ARG A 706 -5.18 27.36 -27.19
CA ARG A 706 -3.88 27.28 -26.48
C ARG A 706 -2.94 26.21 -27.05
N GLN A 707 -2.45 26.43 -28.27
CA GLN A 707 -1.26 25.74 -28.80
C GLN A 707 -0.69 26.51 -30.00
N ASN A 708 0.16 27.51 -29.72
CA ASN A 708 1.16 28.10 -30.62
C ASN A 708 1.93 29.23 -29.88
N LEU A 709 2.73 28.81 -28.89
CA LEU A 709 3.92 29.43 -28.29
C LEU A 709 4.35 28.55 -27.09
#